data_AF-A0A831ZRN3-F1
#
_entry.id   AF-A0A831ZRN3-F1
#
_cell.length_a   1.000
_cell.length_b   1.000
_cell.length_c   1.000
_cell.angle_alpha   90.00
_cell.angle_beta   90.00
_cell.angle_gamma   90.00
#
_symmetry.space_group_name_H-M   'P 1'
#
loop_
_entity.id
_entity.type
_entity.pdbx_description
1 polymer ?
#
loop_
_entity_poly.entity_id
_entity_poly.type
_entity_poly.pdbx_seq_one_letter_code
_entity_poly.pdbx_strand_id
1 'polypeptide(L)'
;MAFLSTTRSRRHEWYALGVALFAMVFVVGWGDADERPWQETPWTAALVGTAHAQEDHGRVHDHGGQKRVEVWTCSMHPQIRLPNPGKCPICGMDLIPVAADEGGAAAGTKEPLRRLALSETARRLAQVQVSPVERKPVEVSRRLVGKLDYDERRLAYITSWVSGRLDRLYVDFTGTVVEKGRPMISLYSPELLAAQSELIHAVRAAGDLGRSGLESLRSTAVQTMESAKEKLRLWGLSDAQIQDILRRGTPSDHMTILAPMSGTVVQRDGFEGMYVKTGTRIYTIADLSSLWLKLDAYESDVPWIRVGDRVRFETESYPGQAFVGTVAFIDPFLDEKTRTIKVRVDVPNPDGRLRPGMFVRAELRAMLVEDPPPLVVPVTAPLITGKRAVVYVAVADEPGIYEGREVVLGPRADRYYVVRHGLREGELVVTSGNFKIDSALQILAKPSMMTPEGGGAGAMHQHGEAGPVPTEGGSAADTFQIPDAFRRQLMAVLPVFQAVRDAVAAQDWTAARTAYGDLQKALDRVDDSLLDGHPWMVWDELFMLLKNDVIVGLDAKREGERRDALASLEGHMQRLMTQFGLKHDKMGNTSKPLEGPKAFRDQLGNVMAAYLETHEALAADKTKEALAAVERTRTALGQIDMALLTDDAHRKGMQLLENIRKALALMEESKDVETLRKCFAIVSEAMAVLAEDFGLGAARPLYRIRCPMAFEGQGATWLQVDDTVRNPYYGARMLRCGEVIKVIR
;
A
#
# COMPACT_ATOMS: atom_id res chain seq x y z
N MET A 1 0.83 48.28 41.83
CA MET A 1 -0.44 48.99 41.54
C MET A 1 -0.90 48.46 40.18
N ALA A 2 -1.93 47.61 40.00
CA ALA A 2 -3.30 47.54 40.57
C ALA A 2 -4.24 48.62 40.01
N PHE A 3 -5.50 48.39 39.61
CA PHE A 3 -6.39 47.18 39.61
C PHE A 3 -6.75 46.73 38.16
N LEU A 4 -7.40 45.60 37.81
CA LEU A 4 -8.18 44.51 38.46
C LEU A 4 -9.73 44.63 38.60
N SER A 5 -10.48 44.27 37.54
CA SER A 5 -11.78 43.55 37.57
C SER A 5 -12.00 42.84 36.21
N THR A 6 -12.53 41.62 35.97
CA THR A 6 -13.31 40.55 36.64
C THR A 6 -14.81 40.47 36.31
N THR A 7 -15.21 39.37 35.64
CA THR A 7 -16.40 38.55 36.00
C THR A 7 -16.34 37.16 35.34
N ARG A 8 -17.05 36.16 35.90
CA ARG A 8 -16.90 34.72 35.59
C ARG A 8 -18.15 33.94 36.03
N SER A 9 -18.77 33.14 35.15
CA SER A 9 -19.92 32.26 35.47
C SER A 9 -20.24 31.32 34.29
N ARG A 10 -20.96 30.19 34.41
CA ARG A 10 -20.80 28.96 35.23
C ARG A 10 -21.66 27.84 34.56
N ARG A 11 -21.69 26.61 35.10
CA ARG A 11 -22.49 25.47 34.58
C ARG A 11 -23.72 25.14 35.47
N HIS A 12 -24.61 24.28 34.93
CA HIS A 12 -25.55 23.31 35.57
C HIS A 12 -27.04 23.67 35.82
N GLU A 13 -27.90 22.69 35.46
CA GLU A 13 -29.34 22.42 35.76
C GLU A 13 -30.42 23.49 35.39
N TRP A 14 -31.69 23.16 35.04
CA TRP A 14 -32.71 22.40 35.80
C TRP A 14 -33.81 21.69 34.93
N TYR A 15 -34.75 21.00 35.60
CA TYR A 15 -35.88 20.12 35.13
C TYR A 15 -37.28 20.79 35.31
N ALA A 16 -38.47 20.35 34.83
CA ALA A 16 -39.00 19.26 33.95
C ALA A 16 -40.52 19.52 33.62
N LEU A 17 -41.26 18.48 33.13
CA LEU A 17 -42.72 18.17 33.25
C LEU A 17 -43.69 18.31 32.03
N GLY A 18 -44.61 17.31 31.91
CA GLY A 18 -45.75 17.19 30.96
C GLY A 18 -45.58 16.11 29.88
N VAL A 19 -46.01 14.83 29.94
CA VAL A 19 -47.27 14.15 30.39
C VAL A 19 -48.44 14.38 29.40
N ALA A 20 -49.07 13.40 28.73
CA ALA A 20 -48.81 11.94 28.52
C ALA A 20 -49.34 11.53 27.10
N LEU A 21 -50.12 10.47 26.74
CA LEU A 21 -50.83 9.35 27.41
C LEU A 21 -51.34 8.32 26.35
N PHE A 22 -51.03 7.00 26.43
CA PHE A 22 -51.92 5.89 25.99
C PHE A 22 -51.49 4.52 26.54
N ALA A 23 -52.44 3.61 26.79
CA ALA A 23 -52.18 2.25 27.31
C ALA A 23 -53.30 1.25 26.94
N MET A 24 -53.00 -0.05 26.96
CA MET A 24 -54.00 -1.12 27.10
C MET A 24 -53.40 -2.33 27.84
N VAL A 25 -54.25 -3.17 28.42
CA VAL A 25 -53.92 -3.98 29.61
C VAL A 25 -54.48 -5.40 29.51
N PHE A 26 -53.74 -6.39 30.00
CA PHE A 26 -54.26 -7.65 30.56
C PHE A 26 -53.47 -8.03 31.83
N VAL A 27 -54.12 -8.67 32.80
CA VAL A 27 -53.68 -8.83 34.20
C VAL A 27 -54.06 -10.22 34.74
N VAL A 28 -53.52 -10.56 35.92
CA VAL A 28 -53.69 -11.77 36.77
C VAL A 28 -52.55 -12.79 36.55
N GLY A 29 -51.81 -13.24 37.58
CA GLY A 29 -51.95 -13.03 39.04
C GLY A 29 -50.63 -13.03 39.83
N TRP A 30 -50.73 -12.89 41.16
CA TRP A 30 -49.63 -12.61 42.13
C TRP A 30 -48.75 -13.80 42.53
N GLY A 31 -47.60 -13.49 43.15
CA GLY A 31 -46.69 -14.48 43.78
C GLY A 31 -45.46 -13.93 44.54
N ASP A 32 -45.57 -12.77 45.22
CA ASP A 32 -44.67 -12.19 46.25
C ASP A 32 -43.13 -12.07 46.05
N ALA A 33 -42.53 -11.26 46.94
CA ALA A 33 -41.12 -10.83 47.00
C ALA A 33 -40.13 -11.99 47.34
N ASP A 34 -38.79 -11.88 47.21
CA ASP A 34 -37.97 -10.72 47.57
C ASP A 34 -36.56 -10.71 46.91
N GLU A 35 -35.83 -9.60 47.04
CA GLU A 35 -34.55 -9.34 46.36
C GLU A 35 -33.36 -10.18 46.86
N ARG A 36 -32.48 -10.63 45.93
CA ARG A 36 -31.10 -11.09 46.26
C ARG A 36 -30.08 -10.75 45.16
N PRO A 37 -28.91 -10.17 45.49
CA PRO A 37 -27.79 -10.02 44.55
C PRO A 37 -27.00 -11.32 44.38
N TRP A 38 -26.22 -11.40 43.31
CA TRP A 38 -25.35 -12.54 43.00
C TRP A 38 -24.15 -12.60 43.96
N GLN A 39 -23.85 -13.78 44.50
CA GLN A 39 -22.67 -14.03 45.32
C GLN A 39 -21.80 -15.14 44.72
N GLU A 40 -20.48 -14.99 44.89
CA GLU A 40 -19.45 -15.93 44.45
C GLU A 40 -19.45 -17.19 45.33
N THR A 41 -19.01 -18.33 44.78
CA THR A 41 -18.85 -19.57 45.57
C THR A 41 -17.38 -20.02 45.58
N PRO A 42 -16.74 -20.09 46.76
CA PRO A 42 -15.40 -20.69 46.91
C PRO A 42 -15.52 -22.20 47.14
N TRP A 43 -14.61 -23.00 46.57
CA TRP A 43 -14.54 -24.44 46.83
C TRP A 43 -13.09 -24.89 47.07
N THR A 44 -12.71 -25.00 48.34
CA THR A 44 -11.48 -25.68 48.79
C THR A 44 -11.75 -26.54 50.02
N ALA A 45 -11.17 -27.75 50.01
CA ALA A 45 -10.94 -28.66 51.13
C ALA A 45 -12.12 -29.02 52.08
N ALA A 46 -12.68 -30.22 51.92
CA ALA A 46 -12.91 -31.16 53.04
C ALA A 46 -13.30 -32.57 52.54
N LEU A 47 -12.37 -33.53 52.59
CA LEU A 47 -12.70 -34.96 52.59
C LEU A 47 -11.71 -35.71 53.51
N VAL A 48 -12.15 -35.94 54.75
CA VAL A 48 -11.53 -36.89 55.69
C VAL A 48 -12.62 -37.90 56.05
N GLY A 49 -12.38 -39.17 55.73
CA GLY A 49 -13.30 -40.27 56.02
C GLY A 49 -12.52 -41.57 56.12
N THR A 50 -12.28 -42.03 57.34
CA THR A 50 -11.45 -43.21 57.62
C THR A 50 -12.29 -44.48 57.75
N ALA A 51 -11.85 -45.54 57.07
CA ALA A 51 -12.25 -46.92 57.36
C ALA A 51 -11.04 -47.83 57.10
N HIS A 52 -10.70 -48.70 58.07
CA HIS A 52 -9.56 -49.61 57.98
C HIS A 52 -9.96 -50.94 57.33
N ALA A 53 -9.08 -51.48 56.46
CA ALA A 53 -8.84 -52.92 56.37
C ALA A 53 -7.47 -53.21 55.73
N GLN A 54 -6.55 -53.71 56.56
CA GLN A 54 -5.52 -54.72 56.28
C GLN A 54 -4.55 -54.58 55.08
N GLU A 55 -3.25 -54.64 55.38
CA GLU A 55 -2.16 -54.80 54.42
C GLU A 55 -2.05 -56.26 53.92
N ASP A 56 -1.66 -56.45 52.66
CA ASP A 56 -1.05 -57.69 52.17
C ASP A 56 0.03 -57.37 51.13
N HIS A 57 1.19 -58.03 51.21
CA HIS A 57 2.37 -57.75 50.39
C HIS A 57 2.39 -58.58 49.10
N GLY A 58 1.43 -58.28 48.20
CA GLY A 58 1.27 -58.93 46.90
C GLY A 58 2.24 -58.43 45.81
N ARG A 59 2.99 -59.37 45.21
CA ARG A 59 3.97 -59.16 44.11
C ARG A 59 3.56 -58.14 43.03
N VAL A 60 4.54 -57.34 42.60
CA VAL A 60 4.52 -56.64 41.31
C VAL A 60 4.39 -57.65 40.17
N HIS A 61 3.41 -57.45 39.29
CA HIS A 61 3.36 -58.12 37.99
C HIS A 61 4.11 -57.27 36.96
N ASP A 62 5.28 -57.74 36.53
CA ASP A 62 6.03 -57.16 35.43
C ASP A 62 5.38 -57.52 34.09
N HIS A 63 4.76 -56.52 33.44
CA HIS A 63 4.42 -56.59 32.03
C HIS A 63 5.39 -55.69 31.25
N GLY A 64 6.59 -56.22 31.03
CA GLY A 64 7.68 -55.57 30.32
C GLY A 64 7.27 -55.03 28.95
N GLY A 65 7.16 -53.71 28.86
CA GLY A 65 6.72 -52.98 27.69
C GLY A 65 7.19 -51.52 27.76
N GLN A 66 8.50 -51.32 27.93
CA GLN A 66 9.11 -50.00 28.13
C GLN A 66 8.94 -49.10 26.89
N LYS A 67 7.85 -48.32 26.84
CA LYS A 67 7.78 -47.14 25.98
C LYS A 67 8.92 -46.20 26.38
N ARG A 68 9.74 -45.76 25.41
CA ARG A 68 10.72 -44.70 25.65
C ARG A 68 10.01 -43.41 26.02
N VAL A 69 10.30 -42.90 27.21
CA VAL A 69 10.02 -41.52 27.60
C VAL A 69 11.29 -40.74 27.29
N GLU A 70 11.26 -39.92 26.24
CA GLU A 70 12.41 -39.12 25.82
C GLU A 70 12.37 -37.69 26.41
N VAL A 71 11.19 -37.24 26.89
CA VAL A 71 11.00 -35.89 27.44
C VAL A 71 10.02 -35.90 28.63
N TRP A 72 10.33 -35.11 29.65
CA TRP A 72 9.48 -34.81 30.81
C TRP A 72 9.07 -33.34 30.79
N THR A 73 7.82 -33.02 31.15
CA THR A 73 7.26 -31.66 31.09
C THR A 73 6.45 -31.28 32.33
N CYS A 74 6.13 -30.00 32.48
CA CYS A 74 5.31 -29.49 33.58
C CYS A 74 3.88 -29.17 33.08
N SER A 75 2.86 -29.71 33.75
CA SER A 75 1.44 -29.50 33.40
C SER A 75 1.02 -28.02 33.38
N MET A 76 1.68 -27.16 34.17
CA MET A 76 1.47 -25.70 34.22
C MET A 76 2.42 -24.92 33.30
N HIS A 77 3.52 -25.54 32.86
CA HIS A 77 4.57 -24.89 32.06
C HIS A 77 5.06 -25.82 30.94
N PRO A 78 4.25 -26.08 29.89
CA PRO A 78 4.55 -27.06 28.85
C PRO A 78 5.79 -26.75 27.99
N GLN A 79 6.28 -25.51 28.07
CA GLN A 79 7.55 -25.07 27.48
C GLN A 79 8.77 -25.66 28.19
N ILE A 80 8.64 -26.09 29.46
CA ILE A 80 9.69 -26.83 30.15
C ILE A 80 9.70 -28.26 29.61
N ARG A 81 10.78 -28.62 28.91
CA ARG A 81 11.04 -29.96 28.38
C ARG A 81 12.44 -30.39 28.80
N LEU A 82 12.52 -31.43 29.61
CA LEU A 82 13.78 -31.93 30.19
C LEU A 82 13.94 -33.44 29.91
N PRO A 83 15.16 -33.95 29.69
CA PRO A 83 15.38 -35.34 29.31
C PRO A 83 15.18 -36.33 30.47
N ASN A 84 15.13 -35.84 31.71
CA ASN A 84 15.07 -36.63 32.94
C ASN A 84 13.89 -36.20 33.83
N PRO A 85 13.36 -37.10 34.69
CA PRO A 85 12.43 -36.72 35.74
C PRO A 85 13.08 -35.73 36.71
N GLY A 86 12.27 -34.85 37.30
CA GLY A 86 12.71 -33.80 38.20
C GLY A 86 11.56 -32.85 38.56
N LYS A 87 11.90 -31.66 39.04
CA LYS A 87 10.91 -30.59 39.33
C LYS A 87 11.00 -29.46 38.31
N CYS A 88 9.87 -28.85 38.01
CA CYS A 88 9.79 -27.67 37.15
C CYS A 88 10.55 -26.49 37.79
N PRO A 89 11.51 -25.86 37.08
CA PRO A 89 12.28 -24.75 37.63
C PRO A 89 11.46 -23.46 37.80
N ILE A 90 10.25 -23.38 37.23
CA ILE A 90 9.35 -22.23 37.36
C ILE A 90 8.41 -22.38 38.58
N CYS A 91 7.88 -23.59 38.85
CA CYS A 91 6.82 -23.77 39.85
C CYS A 91 6.99 -24.95 40.83
N GLY A 92 8.14 -25.64 40.84
CA GLY A 92 8.48 -26.66 41.85
C GLY A 92 7.66 -27.96 41.82
N MET A 93 6.64 -28.05 40.97
CA MET A 93 5.87 -29.27 40.73
C MET A 93 6.72 -30.32 40.02
N ASP A 94 6.47 -31.59 40.33
CA ASP A 94 7.15 -32.70 39.67
C ASP A 94 6.76 -32.79 38.20
N LEU A 95 7.75 -33.07 37.35
CA LEU A 95 7.57 -33.20 35.91
C LEU A 95 6.88 -34.53 35.60
N ILE A 96 5.93 -34.50 34.66
CA ILE A 96 5.23 -35.68 34.15
C ILE A 96 5.92 -36.21 32.89
N PRO A 97 5.97 -37.55 32.69
CA PRO A 97 6.59 -38.14 31.52
C PRO A 97 5.71 -37.91 30.29
N VAL A 98 6.28 -37.33 29.23
CA VAL A 98 5.64 -37.25 27.92
C VAL A 98 6.09 -38.47 27.14
N ALA A 99 5.19 -39.42 26.90
CA ALA A 99 5.42 -40.43 25.88
C ALA A 99 5.60 -39.72 24.54
N ALA A 100 6.60 -40.11 23.75
CA ALA A 100 6.70 -39.62 22.38
C ALA A 100 5.44 -40.09 21.61
N ASP A 101 4.59 -39.14 21.23
CA ASP A 101 3.66 -39.34 20.12
C ASP A 101 4.49 -39.64 18.85
N GLU A 102 3.91 -40.39 17.90
CA GLU A 102 4.60 -40.92 16.71
C GLU A 102 4.85 -39.85 15.62
N GLY A 103 5.21 -38.64 16.05
CA GLY A 103 5.64 -37.49 15.25
C GLY A 103 6.99 -36.91 15.71
N GLY A 104 7.79 -37.69 16.44
CA GLY A 104 9.22 -37.40 16.60
C GLY A 104 9.93 -37.67 15.28
N ALA A 105 10.24 -36.60 14.52
CA ALA A 105 10.85 -36.68 13.20
C ALA A 105 12.09 -37.60 13.21
N ALA A 106 12.07 -38.65 12.38
CA ALA A 106 13.21 -39.53 12.24
C ALA A 106 14.37 -38.74 11.63
N ALA A 107 15.59 -38.88 12.17
CA ALA A 107 16.75 -38.14 11.70
C ALA A 107 17.09 -38.50 10.23
N GLY A 108 16.53 -37.72 9.30
CA GLY A 108 16.55 -37.99 7.85
C GLY A 108 15.22 -37.72 7.12
N THR A 109 14.09 -37.44 7.78
CA THR A 109 12.83 -37.10 7.10
C THR A 109 12.80 -35.63 6.64
N LYS A 110 12.35 -35.42 5.38
CA LYS A 110 12.07 -34.09 4.82
C LYS A 110 10.67 -33.61 5.25
N GLU A 111 10.60 -32.79 6.28
CA GLU A 111 9.35 -32.29 6.85
C GLU A 111 9.25 -30.75 6.80
N PRO A 112 8.30 -30.16 6.04
CA PRO A 112 8.14 -28.71 5.97
C PRO A 112 7.93 -28.04 7.34
N LEU A 113 8.47 -26.83 7.54
CA LEU A 113 8.35 -26.10 8.81
C LEU A 113 6.88 -25.95 9.26
N ARG A 114 5.99 -25.68 8.29
CA ARG A 114 4.53 -25.48 8.45
C ARG A 114 3.71 -26.79 8.54
N ARG A 115 4.34 -27.96 8.70
CA ARG A 115 3.67 -29.27 8.87
C ARG A 115 3.09 -29.44 10.29
N LEU A 116 1.82 -29.86 10.40
CA LEU A 116 1.11 -30.18 11.64
C LEU A 116 0.46 -31.57 11.55
N ALA A 117 0.62 -32.39 12.58
CA ALA A 117 -0.15 -33.62 12.77
C ALA A 117 -1.34 -33.37 13.72
N LEU A 118 -2.53 -33.84 13.35
CA LEU A 118 -3.72 -33.84 14.19
C LEU A 118 -4.33 -35.25 14.28
N SER A 119 -4.54 -35.73 15.51
CA SER A 119 -5.29 -36.97 15.75
C SER A 119 -6.74 -36.85 15.24
N GLU A 120 -7.39 -37.98 14.96
CA GLU A 120 -8.77 -38.01 14.46
C GLU A 120 -9.76 -37.30 15.41
N THR A 121 -9.56 -37.44 16.73
CA THR A 121 -10.33 -36.69 17.74
C THR A 121 -10.08 -35.18 17.64
N ALA A 122 -8.82 -34.76 17.49
CA ALA A 122 -8.47 -33.35 17.32
C ALA A 122 -9.06 -32.76 16.02
N ARG A 123 -9.04 -33.51 14.91
CA ARG A 123 -9.68 -33.12 13.64
C ARG A 123 -11.19 -32.93 13.78
N ARG A 124 -11.88 -33.82 14.49
CA ARG A 124 -13.33 -33.71 14.74
C ARG A 124 -13.68 -32.52 15.62
N LEU A 125 -12.93 -32.28 16.70
CA LEU A 125 -13.08 -31.10 17.57
C LEU A 125 -12.72 -29.79 16.84
N ALA A 126 -11.72 -29.84 15.96
CA ALA A 126 -11.38 -28.73 15.09
C ALA A 126 -12.45 -28.48 14.00
N GLN A 127 -13.30 -29.47 13.70
CA GLN A 127 -14.29 -29.44 12.62
C GLN A 127 -13.63 -29.19 11.26
N VAL A 128 -12.52 -29.90 11.02
CA VAL A 128 -11.75 -29.75 9.78
C VAL A 128 -12.55 -30.29 8.60
N GLN A 129 -12.80 -29.44 7.62
CA GLN A 129 -13.34 -29.82 6.30
C GLN A 129 -12.34 -29.44 5.23
N VAL A 130 -12.29 -30.23 4.16
CA VAL A 130 -11.40 -29.99 3.00
C VAL A 130 -12.21 -29.91 1.72
N SER A 131 -11.63 -29.32 0.68
CA SER A 131 -12.19 -29.27 -0.66
C SER A 131 -11.06 -29.28 -1.70
N PRO A 132 -11.28 -29.86 -2.89
CA PRO A 132 -10.24 -29.91 -3.92
C PRO A 132 -9.91 -28.51 -4.47
N VAL A 133 -8.64 -28.30 -4.82
CA VAL A 133 -8.20 -27.25 -5.73
C VAL A 133 -8.57 -27.68 -7.14
N GLU A 134 -9.39 -26.89 -7.82
CA GLU A 134 -9.93 -27.20 -9.15
C GLU A 134 -9.42 -26.20 -10.18
N ARG A 135 -9.24 -26.61 -11.44
CA ARG A 135 -9.27 -25.66 -12.57
C ARG A 135 -10.69 -25.54 -13.10
N LYS A 136 -11.19 -24.31 -13.25
CA LYS A 136 -12.44 -24.06 -13.99
C LYS A 136 -12.51 -22.65 -14.58
N PRO A 137 -13.23 -22.44 -15.69
CA PRO A 137 -13.54 -21.11 -16.19
C PRO A 137 -14.25 -20.28 -15.11
N VAL A 138 -13.83 -19.03 -14.97
CA VAL A 138 -14.35 -18.12 -13.95
C VAL A 138 -15.22 -17.05 -14.62
N GLU A 139 -16.54 -17.18 -14.53
CA GLU A 139 -17.49 -16.10 -14.83
C GLU A 139 -17.82 -15.33 -13.56
N VAL A 140 -17.81 -14.00 -13.65
CA VAL A 140 -18.06 -13.08 -12.55
C VAL A 140 -19.03 -11.99 -13.00
N SER A 141 -20.17 -11.86 -12.31
CA SER A 141 -21.14 -10.78 -12.55
C SER A 141 -20.86 -9.63 -11.58
N ARG A 142 -20.61 -8.43 -12.12
CA ARG A 142 -20.43 -7.19 -11.36
C ARG A 142 -21.62 -6.29 -11.58
N ARG A 143 -22.37 -6.06 -10.50
CA ARG A 143 -23.52 -5.14 -10.46
C ARG A 143 -23.01 -3.76 -10.10
N LEU A 144 -23.00 -2.87 -11.07
CA LEU A 144 -22.51 -1.50 -10.95
C LEU A 144 -23.69 -0.54 -10.94
N VAL A 145 -23.54 0.59 -10.26
CA VAL A 145 -24.52 1.68 -10.26
C VAL A 145 -23.91 2.92 -10.89
N GLY A 146 -24.73 3.83 -11.40
CA GLY A 146 -24.25 5.08 -11.97
C GLY A 146 -25.34 5.88 -12.64
N LYS A 147 -24.93 6.78 -13.53
CA LYS A 147 -25.83 7.67 -14.24
C LYS A 147 -25.42 7.88 -15.69
N LEU A 148 -26.41 8.17 -16.53
CA LEU A 148 -26.19 8.74 -17.85
C LEU A 148 -25.80 10.21 -17.72
N ASP A 149 -24.92 10.64 -18.60
CA ASP A 149 -24.33 11.98 -18.66
C ASP A 149 -24.04 12.33 -20.13
N TYR A 150 -23.70 13.59 -20.40
CA TYR A 150 -23.37 14.05 -21.74
C TYR A 150 -22.06 13.43 -22.25
N ASP A 151 -21.98 13.15 -23.55
CA ASP A 151 -20.69 12.95 -24.21
C ASP A 151 -20.00 14.32 -24.32
N GLU A 152 -18.99 14.57 -23.51
CA GLU A 152 -18.31 15.89 -23.45
C GLU A 152 -17.57 16.22 -24.76
N ARG A 153 -17.33 15.22 -25.64
CA ARG A 153 -16.81 15.41 -27.01
C ARG A 153 -17.86 15.99 -27.96
N ARG A 154 -19.15 15.97 -27.57
CA ARG A 154 -20.33 16.38 -28.36
C ARG A 154 -21.03 17.62 -27.80
N LEU A 155 -20.32 18.40 -26.98
CA LEU A 155 -20.78 19.70 -26.49
C LEU A 155 -20.24 20.83 -27.37
N ALA A 156 -21.10 21.79 -27.71
CA ALA A 156 -20.70 23.08 -28.24
C ALA A 156 -21.19 24.22 -27.33
N TYR A 157 -20.33 25.21 -27.14
CA TYR A 157 -20.62 26.38 -26.32
C TYR A 157 -20.85 27.59 -27.22
N ILE A 158 -21.93 28.33 -26.97
CA ILE A 158 -22.14 29.65 -27.58
C ILE A 158 -21.65 30.68 -26.57
N THR A 159 -20.60 31.40 -26.94
CA THR A 159 -20.03 32.54 -26.21
C THR A 159 -20.31 33.84 -26.95
N SER A 160 -20.23 34.98 -26.27
CA SER A 160 -20.14 36.28 -26.95
C SER A 160 -18.71 36.51 -27.43
N TRP A 161 -18.54 36.99 -28.66
CA TRP A 161 -17.23 37.30 -29.25
C TRP A 161 -16.91 38.80 -29.16
N VAL A 162 -17.94 39.64 -29.09
CA VAL A 162 -17.88 41.09 -28.80
C VAL A 162 -18.62 41.41 -27.49
N SER A 163 -18.44 42.61 -26.94
CA SER A 163 -19.25 43.08 -25.81
C SER A 163 -20.60 43.61 -26.30
N GLY A 164 -21.66 43.45 -25.51
CA GLY A 164 -22.99 43.86 -25.92
C GLY A 164 -24.10 43.49 -24.94
N ARG A 165 -25.35 43.81 -25.30
CA ARG A 165 -26.55 43.45 -24.54
C ARG A 165 -27.35 42.37 -25.27
N LEU A 166 -27.83 41.41 -24.50
CA LEU A 166 -28.68 40.30 -24.93
C LEU A 166 -30.11 40.83 -25.13
N ASP A 167 -30.45 41.28 -26.33
CA ASP A 167 -31.68 42.03 -26.59
C ASP A 167 -32.89 41.14 -26.87
N ARG A 168 -32.70 39.96 -27.46
CA ARG A 168 -33.77 38.97 -27.66
C ARG A 168 -33.26 37.54 -27.75
N LEU A 169 -33.77 36.65 -26.92
CA LEU A 169 -33.57 35.20 -27.05
C LEU A 169 -34.52 34.64 -28.13
N TYR A 170 -33.98 33.91 -29.10
CA TYR A 170 -34.78 33.09 -30.03
C TYR A 170 -34.99 31.66 -29.50
N VAL A 171 -34.26 31.28 -28.44
CA VAL A 171 -34.42 30.04 -27.69
C VAL A 171 -34.37 30.37 -26.18
N ASP A 172 -35.54 30.35 -25.55
CA ASP A 172 -35.80 30.89 -24.22
C ASP A 172 -35.90 29.83 -23.10
N PHE A 173 -35.78 28.54 -23.42
CA PHE A 173 -35.72 27.44 -22.45
C PHE A 173 -34.81 26.28 -22.87
N THR A 174 -34.24 25.60 -21.87
CA THR A 174 -33.44 24.38 -22.03
C THR A 174 -34.32 23.18 -22.40
N GLY A 175 -33.75 22.18 -23.10
CA GLY A 175 -34.50 21.09 -23.72
C GLY A 175 -34.98 21.40 -25.15
N THR A 176 -34.83 22.65 -25.61
CA THR A 176 -35.12 23.01 -27.02
C THR A 176 -34.13 22.33 -27.97
N VAL A 177 -34.64 21.63 -28.97
CA VAL A 177 -33.85 21.09 -30.09
C VAL A 177 -33.62 22.17 -31.13
N VAL A 178 -32.37 22.30 -31.59
CA VAL A 178 -31.91 23.30 -32.56
C VAL A 178 -31.10 22.65 -33.68
N GLU A 179 -31.18 23.23 -34.86
CA GLU A 179 -30.38 22.83 -36.03
C GLU A 179 -29.22 23.81 -36.22
N LYS A 180 -28.10 23.33 -36.78
CA LYS A 180 -26.97 24.19 -37.15
C LYS A 180 -27.42 25.36 -38.03
N GLY A 181 -27.06 26.58 -37.66
CA GLY A 181 -27.47 27.81 -38.34
C GLY A 181 -28.78 28.42 -37.85
N ARG A 182 -29.55 27.76 -36.96
CA ARG A 182 -30.76 28.34 -36.35
C ARG A 182 -30.41 29.61 -35.54
N PRO A 183 -31.20 30.70 -35.65
CA PRO A 183 -31.09 31.86 -34.76
C PRO A 183 -31.24 31.46 -33.28
N MET A 184 -30.29 31.90 -32.45
CA MET A 184 -30.26 31.62 -31.01
C MET A 184 -30.53 32.87 -30.19
N ILE A 185 -29.87 33.99 -30.52
CA ILE A 185 -30.00 35.25 -29.80
C ILE A 185 -29.68 36.45 -30.69
N SER A 186 -30.37 37.58 -30.48
CA SER A 186 -30.00 38.90 -30.98
C SER A 186 -29.18 39.65 -29.92
N LEU A 187 -27.98 40.09 -30.30
CA LEU A 187 -27.03 40.84 -29.48
C LEU A 187 -26.94 42.29 -30.02
N TYR A 188 -27.25 43.27 -29.18
CA TYR A 188 -26.94 44.67 -29.42
C TYR A 188 -25.46 44.94 -29.09
N SER A 189 -24.68 45.53 -30.00
CA SER A 189 -23.26 45.84 -29.76
C SER A 189 -22.81 47.14 -30.46
N PRO A 190 -22.47 48.20 -29.71
CA PRO A 190 -21.87 49.42 -30.26
C PRO A 190 -20.49 49.20 -30.91
N GLU A 191 -19.71 48.26 -30.35
CA GLU A 191 -18.40 47.85 -30.89
C GLU A 191 -18.55 47.30 -32.32
N LEU A 192 -19.59 46.48 -32.52
CA LEU A 192 -19.90 45.92 -33.84
C LEU A 192 -20.46 46.96 -34.81
N LEU A 193 -21.32 47.88 -34.36
CA LEU A 193 -21.81 48.99 -35.20
C LEU A 193 -20.65 49.80 -35.79
N ALA A 194 -19.62 50.09 -34.97
CA ALA A 194 -18.41 50.76 -35.41
C ALA A 194 -17.61 49.93 -36.44
N ALA A 195 -17.37 48.64 -36.17
CA ALA A 195 -16.62 47.77 -37.07
C ALA A 195 -17.34 47.47 -38.41
N GLN A 196 -18.68 47.41 -38.41
CA GLN A 196 -19.46 47.35 -39.66
C GLN A 196 -19.29 48.64 -40.47
N SER A 197 -19.31 49.81 -39.80
CA SER A 197 -19.10 51.10 -40.45
C SER A 197 -17.70 51.19 -41.08
N GLU A 198 -16.67 50.78 -40.34
CA GLU A 198 -15.27 50.70 -40.78
C GLU A 198 -15.12 49.85 -42.06
N LEU A 199 -15.71 48.65 -42.10
CA LEU A 199 -15.72 47.80 -43.31
C LEU A 199 -16.43 48.48 -44.48
N ILE A 200 -17.62 49.07 -44.27
CA ILE A 200 -18.38 49.73 -45.33
C ILE A 200 -17.61 50.93 -45.91
N HIS A 201 -16.91 51.70 -45.07
CA HIS A 201 -16.05 52.80 -45.53
C HIS A 201 -14.82 52.28 -46.28
N ALA A 202 -14.17 51.21 -45.82
CA ALA A 202 -13.01 50.61 -46.50
C ALA A 202 -13.36 50.06 -47.88
N VAL A 203 -14.51 49.38 -48.02
CA VAL A 203 -15.02 48.86 -49.30
C VAL A 203 -15.31 49.98 -50.30
N ARG A 204 -15.95 51.08 -49.85
CA ARG A 204 -16.19 52.26 -50.71
C ARG A 204 -14.87 52.88 -51.16
N ALA A 205 -13.93 53.10 -50.24
CA ALA A 205 -12.61 53.65 -50.57
C ALA A 205 -11.85 52.77 -51.58
N ALA A 206 -11.87 51.45 -51.42
CA ALA A 206 -11.26 50.52 -52.37
C ALA A 206 -11.94 50.55 -53.76
N GLY A 207 -13.27 50.68 -53.81
CA GLY A 207 -14.04 50.80 -55.05
C GLY A 207 -13.78 52.11 -55.80
N ASP A 208 -13.69 53.24 -55.08
CA ASP A 208 -13.42 54.55 -55.66
C ASP A 208 -11.94 54.67 -56.09
N LEU A 209 -10.99 54.24 -55.27
CA LEU A 209 -9.56 54.22 -55.62
C LEU A 209 -9.24 53.22 -56.73
N GLY A 210 -10.05 52.17 -56.92
CA GLY A 210 -9.98 51.28 -58.08
C GLY A 210 -10.22 51.96 -59.43
N ARG A 211 -10.69 53.21 -59.44
CA ARG A 211 -10.80 54.08 -60.64
C ARG A 211 -9.62 55.04 -60.81
N SER A 212 -8.65 55.02 -59.90
CA SER A 212 -7.47 55.90 -59.89
C SER A 212 -6.20 55.13 -60.30
N GLY A 213 -5.30 55.79 -61.04
CA GLY A 213 -4.11 55.15 -61.62
C GLY A 213 -2.92 54.91 -60.67
N LEU A 214 -3.12 54.93 -59.35
CA LEU A 214 -2.05 54.84 -58.34
C LEU A 214 -2.11 53.50 -57.60
N GLU A 215 -1.37 52.51 -58.10
CA GLU A 215 -1.43 51.12 -57.62
C GLU A 215 -1.08 50.98 -56.13
N SER A 216 -0.18 51.81 -55.58
CA SER A 216 0.18 51.80 -54.15
C SER A 216 -0.95 52.28 -53.22
N LEU A 217 -1.83 53.17 -53.68
CA LEU A 217 -3.02 53.58 -52.94
C LEU A 217 -4.11 52.50 -53.04
N ARG A 218 -4.25 51.89 -54.21
CA ARG A 218 -5.18 50.77 -54.46
C ARG A 218 -4.85 49.55 -53.59
N SER A 219 -3.59 49.12 -53.55
CA SER A 219 -3.16 47.97 -52.74
C SER A 219 -3.37 48.23 -51.24
N THR A 220 -3.08 49.45 -50.78
CA THR A 220 -3.35 49.87 -49.40
C THR A 220 -4.85 49.82 -49.08
N ALA A 221 -5.72 50.33 -49.95
CA ALA A 221 -7.16 50.33 -49.72
C ALA A 221 -7.76 48.91 -49.71
N VAL A 222 -7.30 48.02 -50.60
CA VAL A 222 -7.68 46.59 -50.60
C VAL A 222 -7.21 45.90 -49.31
N GLN A 223 -5.99 46.20 -48.82
CA GLN A 223 -5.50 45.65 -47.57
C GLN A 223 -6.32 46.12 -46.36
N THR A 224 -6.73 47.39 -46.31
CA THR A 224 -7.63 47.91 -45.26
C THR A 224 -8.99 47.22 -45.30
N MET A 225 -9.54 47.00 -46.50
CA MET A 225 -10.81 46.30 -46.70
C MET A 225 -10.76 44.86 -46.18
N GLU A 226 -9.74 44.09 -46.56
CA GLU A 226 -9.59 42.70 -46.11
C GLU A 226 -9.28 42.62 -44.59
N SER A 227 -8.51 43.56 -44.03
CA SER A 227 -8.30 43.65 -42.58
C SER A 227 -9.60 43.93 -41.80
N ALA A 228 -10.47 44.83 -42.28
CA ALA A 228 -11.75 45.13 -41.64
C ALA A 228 -12.75 43.96 -41.75
N LYS A 229 -12.69 43.21 -42.87
CA LYS A 229 -13.47 41.99 -43.10
C LYS A 229 -13.01 40.84 -42.21
N GLU A 230 -11.70 40.63 -42.09
CA GLU A 230 -11.11 39.62 -41.22
C GLU A 230 -11.40 39.91 -39.74
N LYS A 231 -11.37 41.19 -39.33
CA LYS A 231 -11.81 41.63 -37.99
C LYS A 231 -13.23 41.17 -37.65
N LEU A 232 -14.19 41.30 -38.58
CA LEU A 232 -15.56 40.79 -38.37
C LEU A 232 -15.62 39.25 -38.37
N ARG A 233 -14.83 38.57 -39.20
CA ARG A 233 -14.75 37.10 -39.22
C ARG A 233 -14.18 36.55 -37.89
N LEU A 234 -13.16 37.20 -37.35
CA LEU A 234 -12.58 36.95 -36.02
C LEU A 234 -13.51 37.35 -34.86
N TRP A 235 -14.60 38.09 -35.14
CA TRP A 235 -15.69 38.39 -34.20
C TRP A 235 -16.91 37.48 -34.39
N GLY A 236 -16.79 36.41 -35.19
CA GLY A 236 -17.77 35.33 -35.27
C GLY A 236 -18.88 35.54 -36.28
N LEU A 237 -18.79 36.59 -37.10
CA LEU A 237 -19.71 36.78 -38.22
C LEU A 237 -19.35 35.78 -39.33
N SER A 238 -20.34 35.00 -39.76
CA SER A 238 -20.20 34.13 -40.93
C SER A 238 -20.03 34.95 -42.21
N ASP A 239 -19.40 34.38 -43.25
CA ASP A 239 -19.26 35.04 -44.55
C ASP A 239 -20.61 35.48 -45.14
N ALA A 240 -21.68 34.73 -44.87
CA ALA A 240 -23.05 35.09 -45.26
C ALA A 240 -23.54 36.40 -44.59
N GLN A 241 -23.23 36.60 -43.30
CA GLN A 241 -23.56 37.83 -42.57
C GLN A 241 -22.68 39.00 -42.99
N ILE A 242 -21.39 38.76 -43.24
CA ILE A 242 -20.46 39.77 -43.77
C ILE A 242 -20.93 40.24 -45.14
N GLN A 243 -21.24 39.32 -46.06
CA GLN A 243 -21.79 39.65 -47.38
C GLN A 243 -23.13 40.38 -47.29
N ASP A 244 -23.96 40.10 -46.28
CA ASP A 244 -25.21 40.84 -46.09
C ASP A 244 -24.98 42.29 -45.65
N ILE A 245 -24.04 42.55 -44.74
CA ILE A 245 -23.60 43.90 -44.37
C ILE A 245 -23.10 44.66 -45.61
N LEU A 246 -22.32 43.99 -46.48
CA LEU A 246 -21.84 44.59 -47.73
C LEU A 246 -22.96 44.92 -48.71
N ARG A 247 -23.91 44.00 -48.93
CA ARG A 247 -25.09 44.23 -49.80
C ARG A 247 -26.01 45.34 -49.27
N ARG A 248 -26.21 45.39 -47.96
CA ARG A 248 -27.07 46.36 -47.27
C ARG A 248 -26.45 47.76 -47.26
N GLY A 249 -25.12 47.87 -47.28
CA GLY A 249 -24.38 49.13 -47.43
C GLY A 249 -24.52 50.11 -46.26
N THR A 250 -25.19 49.71 -45.17
CA THR A 250 -25.35 50.45 -43.92
C THR A 250 -24.97 49.54 -42.73
N PRO A 251 -24.48 50.08 -41.61
CA PRO A 251 -24.18 49.28 -40.42
C PRO A 251 -25.46 48.91 -39.66
N SER A 252 -25.40 47.95 -38.75
CA SER A 252 -26.45 47.61 -37.79
C SER A 252 -25.85 47.48 -36.40
N ASP A 253 -26.61 47.91 -35.40
CA ASP A 253 -26.32 47.78 -33.98
C ASP A 253 -26.63 46.38 -33.42
N HIS A 254 -27.38 45.56 -34.16
CA HIS A 254 -27.78 44.21 -33.78
C HIS A 254 -27.07 43.13 -34.61
N MET A 255 -26.76 42.01 -33.96
CA MET A 255 -26.26 40.78 -34.60
C MET A 255 -27.01 39.56 -34.08
N THR A 256 -27.45 38.70 -34.99
CA THR A 256 -27.96 37.37 -34.61
C THR A 256 -26.80 36.37 -34.48
N ILE A 257 -26.66 35.76 -33.30
CA ILE A 257 -25.78 34.61 -33.09
C ILE A 257 -26.55 33.33 -33.44
N LEU A 258 -25.90 32.43 -34.19
CA LEU A 258 -26.49 31.20 -34.73
C LEU A 258 -25.98 29.95 -33.99
N ALA A 259 -26.72 28.85 -34.06
CA ALA A 259 -26.29 27.56 -33.51
C ALA A 259 -25.08 26.99 -34.29
N PRO A 260 -23.94 26.69 -33.65
CA PRO A 260 -22.75 26.14 -34.33
C PRO A 260 -22.90 24.68 -34.77
N MET A 261 -23.77 23.93 -34.10
CA MET A 261 -24.13 22.53 -34.39
C MET A 261 -25.62 22.30 -34.17
N SER A 262 -26.15 21.21 -34.74
CA SER A 262 -27.46 20.69 -34.35
C SER A 262 -27.36 19.94 -33.02
N GLY A 263 -28.41 20.01 -32.18
CA GLY A 263 -28.43 19.36 -30.87
C GLY A 263 -29.55 19.91 -29.97
N THR A 264 -29.46 19.63 -28.68
CA THR A 264 -30.39 20.13 -27.65
C THR A 264 -29.70 21.20 -26.79
N VAL A 265 -30.38 22.29 -26.46
CA VAL A 265 -29.86 23.30 -25.51
C VAL A 265 -29.94 22.75 -24.09
N VAL A 266 -28.79 22.40 -23.51
CA VAL A 266 -28.72 21.74 -22.18
C VAL A 266 -28.49 22.73 -21.04
N GLN A 267 -27.87 23.87 -21.32
CA GLN A 267 -27.69 24.97 -20.37
C GLN A 267 -27.89 26.31 -21.09
N ARG A 268 -28.52 27.26 -20.40
CA ARG A 268 -28.61 28.67 -20.79
C ARG A 268 -28.13 29.52 -19.62
N ASP A 269 -27.05 30.26 -19.85
CA ASP A 269 -26.44 31.17 -18.88
C ASP A 269 -26.79 32.65 -19.20
N GLY A 270 -27.26 32.94 -20.42
CA GLY A 270 -27.69 34.27 -20.85
C GLY A 270 -29.19 34.54 -20.68
N PHE A 271 -29.54 35.79 -20.33
CA PHE A 271 -30.91 36.28 -20.12
C PHE A 271 -31.18 37.53 -20.96
N GLU A 272 -32.43 37.83 -21.31
CA GLU A 272 -32.76 39.10 -21.98
C GLU A 272 -32.46 40.30 -21.08
N GLY A 273 -31.98 41.39 -21.68
CA GLY A 273 -31.48 42.59 -21.00
C GLY A 273 -30.08 42.46 -20.38
N MET A 274 -29.51 41.25 -20.28
CA MET A 274 -28.18 41.02 -19.71
C MET A 274 -27.07 41.64 -20.58
N TYR A 275 -26.09 42.29 -19.96
CA TYR A 275 -24.85 42.65 -20.64
C TYR A 275 -23.82 41.53 -20.56
N VAL A 276 -23.16 41.25 -21.68
CA VAL A 276 -22.11 40.24 -21.85
C VAL A 276 -20.82 40.87 -22.34
N LYS A 277 -19.69 40.20 -22.07
CA LYS A 277 -18.36 40.56 -22.57
C LYS A 277 -17.85 39.46 -23.51
N THR A 278 -16.83 39.75 -24.30
CA THR A 278 -16.09 38.71 -25.03
C THR A 278 -15.68 37.56 -24.09
N GLY A 279 -15.99 36.32 -24.49
CA GLY A 279 -15.77 35.10 -23.71
C GLY A 279 -16.90 34.71 -22.76
N THR A 280 -17.89 35.57 -22.48
CA THR A 280 -19.05 35.18 -21.66
C THR A 280 -19.87 34.09 -22.36
N ARG A 281 -20.09 32.95 -21.68
CA ARG A 281 -20.94 31.86 -22.19
C ARG A 281 -22.42 32.24 -22.08
N ILE A 282 -23.19 31.90 -23.12
CA ILE A 282 -24.61 32.21 -23.28
C ILE A 282 -25.44 30.91 -23.29
N TYR A 283 -24.99 29.91 -24.04
CA TYR A 283 -25.62 28.58 -24.13
C TYR A 283 -24.59 27.45 -24.15
N THR A 284 -25.03 26.25 -23.75
CA THR A 284 -24.41 24.97 -24.08
C THR A 284 -25.40 24.14 -24.88
N ILE A 285 -24.97 23.62 -26.03
CA ILE A 285 -25.70 22.67 -26.88
C ILE A 285 -25.01 21.30 -26.78
N ALA A 286 -25.78 20.23 -26.69
CA ALA A 286 -25.29 18.85 -26.72
C ALA A 286 -25.98 18.06 -27.84
N ASP A 287 -25.23 17.27 -28.59
CA ASP A 287 -25.79 16.17 -29.37
C ASP A 287 -26.01 14.96 -28.44
N LEU A 288 -27.27 14.54 -28.29
CA LEU A 288 -27.71 13.48 -27.38
C LEU A 288 -27.84 12.11 -28.05
N SER A 289 -27.46 11.97 -29.33
CA SER A 289 -27.51 10.70 -30.09
C SER A 289 -26.52 9.64 -29.57
N SER A 290 -25.54 10.06 -28.76
CA SER A 290 -24.64 9.21 -27.99
C SER A 290 -24.47 9.82 -26.61
N LEU A 291 -24.52 9.00 -25.57
CA LEU A 291 -24.37 9.40 -24.18
C LEU A 291 -23.19 8.69 -23.52
N TRP A 292 -22.72 9.24 -22.41
CA TRP A 292 -21.80 8.56 -21.51
C TRP A 292 -22.54 8.01 -20.31
N LEU A 293 -22.47 6.70 -20.12
CA LEU A 293 -22.83 6.09 -18.84
C LEU A 293 -21.57 6.10 -17.96
N LYS A 294 -21.61 6.92 -16.90
CA LYS A 294 -20.57 6.99 -15.87
C LYS A 294 -21.00 6.05 -14.72
N LEU A 295 -20.34 4.91 -14.61
CA LEU A 295 -20.54 3.89 -13.57
C LEU A 295 -19.50 4.04 -12.46
N ASP A 296 -19.92 3.65 -11.27
CA ASP A 296 -19.12 3.63 -10.05
C ASP A 296 -18.76 2.17 -9.75
N ALA A 297 -17.46 1.83 -9.87
CA ALA A 297 -16.92 0.52 -9.55
C ALA A 297 -16.05 0.59 -8.30
N TYR A 298 -16.16 -0.38 -7.39
CA TYR A 298 -15.26 -0.44 -6.23
C TYR A 298 -13.87 -0.92 -6.64
N GLU A 299 -12.88 -0.64 -5.79
CA GLU A 299 -11.49 -1.09 -5.94
C GLU A 299 -11.37 -2.62 -6.13
N SER A 300 -12.30 -3.40 -5.54
CA SER A 300 -12.45 -4.85 -5.71
C SER A 300 -12.95 -5.31 -7.09
N ASP A 301 -13.61 -4.41 -7.81
CA ASP A 301 -14.35 -4.73 -9.03
C ASP A 301 -13.50 -4.45 -10.28
N VAL A 302 -12.68 -3.40 -10.22
CA VAL A 302 -11.80 -2.97 -11.32
C VAL A 302 -10.90 -4.07 -11.91
N PRO A 303 -10.36 -5.05 -11.14
CA PRO A 303 -9.64 -6.19 -11.72
C PRO A 303 -10.44 -7.05 -12.71
N TRP A 304 -11.77 -6.95 -12.68
CA TRP A 304 -12.71 -7.66 -13.55
C TRP A 304 -13.17 -6.82 -14.76
N ILE A 305 -12.81 -5.54 -14.84
CA ILE A 305 -13.32 -4.59 -15.84
C ILE A 305 -12.21 -4.24 -16.83
N ARG A 306 -12.48 -4.39 -18.13
CA ARG A 306 -11.57 -4.05 -19.22
C ARG A 306 -12.20 -3.07 -20.21
N VAL A 307 -11.38 -2.26 -20.86
CA VAL A 307 -11.83 -1.44 -22.01
C VAL A 307 -12.21 -2.39 -23.16
N GLY A 308 -13.38 -2.17 -23.76
CA GLY A 308 -14.00 -3.08 -24.73
C GLY A 308 -15.04 -4.03 -24.14
N ASP A 309 -15.16 -4.18 -22.81
CA ASP A 309 -16.19 -5.02 -22.20
C ASP A 309 -17.60 -4.50 -22.52
N ARG A 310 -18.54 -5.42 -22.77
CA ARG A 310 -19.95 -5.10 -22.97
C ARG A 310 -20.66 -4.99 -21.64
N VAL A 311 -21.38 -3.88 -21.45
CA VAL A 311 -22.16 -3.60 -20.25
C VAL A 311 -23.64 -3.61 -20.59
N ARG A 312 -24.40 -4.52 -19.98
CA ARG A 312 -25.87 -4.45 -19.99
C ARG A 312 -26.29 -3.47 -18.89
N PHE A 313 -27.25 -2.61 -19.15
CA PHE A 313 -27.82 -1.75 -18.10
C PHE A 313 -29.32 -1.51 -18.30
N GLU A 314 -29.99 -1.21 -17.20
CA GLU A 314 -31.43 -0.95 -17.13
C GLU A 314 -31.64 0.37 -16.38
N THR A 315 -32.63 1.16 -16.78
CA THR A 315 -32.95 2.47 -16.16
C THR A 315 -34.33 2.41 -15.53
N GLU A 316 -34.52 3.13 -14.42
CA GLU A 316 -35.80 3.11 -13.69
C GLU A 316 -36.94 3.76 -14.49
N SER A 317 -36.61 4.55 -15.52
CA SER A 317 -37.58 5.11 -16.48
C SER A 317 -38.04 4.11 -17.56
N TYR A 318 -37.35 2.98 -17.74
CA TYR A 318 -37.74 1.92 -18.67
C TYR A 318 -37.58 0.52 -18.03
N PRO A 319 -38.37 0.17 -17.01
CA PRO A 319 -38.24 -1.11 -16.29
C PRO A 319 -38.32 -2.33 -17.22
N GLY A 320 -37.40 -3.28 -17.06
CA GLY A 320 -37.33 -4.50 -17.86
C GLY A 320 -36.77 -4.33 -19.28
N GLN A 321 -36.53 -3.10 -19.77
CA GLN A 321 -35.81 -2.89 -21.02
C GLN A 321 -34.30 -2.77 -20.76
N ALA A 322 -33.57 -3.77 -21.23
CA ALA A 322 -32.12 -3.77 -21.26
C ALA A 322 -31.57 -2.91 -22.41
N PHE A 323 -30.59 -2.08 -22.08
CA PHE A 323 -29.73 -1.35 -23.00
C PHE A 323 -28.31 -1.93 -22.92
N VAL A 324 -27.48 -1.66 -23.94
CA VAL A 324 -26.10 -2.13 -24.00
C VAL A 324 -25.18 -0.97 -24.36
N GLY A 325 -24.08 -0.85 -23.61
CA GLY A 325 -22.95 0.04 -23.93
C GLY A 325 -21.63 -0.74 -23.91
N THR A 326 -20.54 -0.05 -24.26
CA THR A 326 -19.18 -0.63 -24.25
C THR A 326 -18.27 0.20 -23.35
N VAL A 327 -17.47 -0.43 -22.48
CA VAL A 327 -16.48 0.27 -21.64
C VAL A 327 -15.48 0.97 -22.55
N ALA A 328 -15.48 2.29 -22.54
CA ALA A 328 -14.65 3.14 -23.38
C ALA A 328 -13.43 3.71 -22.62
N PHE A 329 -13.52 3.82 -21.30
CA PHE A 329 -12.45 4.32 -20.44
C PHE A 329 -12.66 3.88 -18.98
N ILE A 330 -11.57 3.66 -18.25
CA ILE A 330 -11.55 3.43 -16.81
C ILE A 330 -10.67 4.52 -16.22
N ASP A 331 -11.19 5.27 -15.25
CA ASP A 331 -10.48 6.40 -14.66
C ASP A 331 -9.20 5.91 -13.92
N PRO A 332 -8.02 6.53 -14.14
CA PRO A 332 -6.83 6.20 -13.37
C PRO A 332 -6.92 6.64 -11.90
N PHE A 333 -7.86 7.53 -11.53
CA PHE A 333 -8.01 8.08 -10.19
C PHE A 333 -9.12 7.41 -9.39
N LEU A 334 -8.87 7.23 -8.09
CA LEU A 334 -9.84 6.78 -7.10
C LEU A 334 -10.52 8.00 -6.47
N ASP A 335 -11.86 8.04 -6.45
CA ASP A 335 -12.60 9.02 -5.66
C ASP A 335 -12.47 8.65 -4.17
N GLU A 336 -11.68 9.41 -3.41
CA GLU A 336 -11.35 9.12 -2.01
C GLU A 336 -12.57 9.04 -1.08
N LYS A 337 -13.65 9.78 -1.40
CA LYS A 337 -14.84 9.90 -0.56
C LYS A 337 -15.78 8.70 -0.68
N THR A 338 -15.85 8.13 -1.88
CA THR A 338 -16.70 6.97 -2.20
C THR A 338 -15.90 5.66 -2.27
N ARG A 339 -14.57 5.75 -2.40
CA ARG A 339 -13.66 4.65 -2.78
C ARG A 339 -14.12 3.93 -4.06
N THR A 340 -14.56 4.71 -5.04
CA THR A 340 -14.94 4.21 -6.38
C THR A 340 -14.04 4.75 -7.48
N ILE A 341 -13.81 3.95 -8.50
CA ILE A 341 -13.19 4.35 -9.76
C ILE A 341 -14.31 4.50 -10.80
N LYS A 342 -14.25 5.58 -11.60
CA LYS A 342 -15.28 5.84 -12.61
C LYS A 342 -15.01 5.02 -13.86
N VAL A 343 -15.99 4.21 -14.25
CA VAL A 343 -15.98 3.41 -15.49
C VAL A 343 -16.90 4.09 -16.49
N ARG A 344 -16.32 4.64 -17.56
CA ARG A 344 -17.07 5.33 -18.61
C ARG A 344 -17.41 4.35 -19.73
N VAL A 345 -18.70 4.23 -19.99
CA VAL A 345 -19.30 3.38 -21.00
C VAL A 345 -19.89 4.28 -22.09
N ASP A 346 -19.48 4.08 -23.36
CA ASP A 346 -20.10 4.77 -24.49
C ASP A 346 -21.44 4.06 -24.83
N VAL A 347 -22.52 4.85 -24.92
CA VAL A 347 -23.91 4.38 -25.05
C VAL A 347 -24.60 5.01 -26.26
N PRO A 348 -25.00 4.21 -27.27
CA PRO A 348 -25.83 4.70 -28.38
C PRO A 348 -27.23 5.11 -27.91
N ASN A 349 -27.74 6.24 -28.41
CA ASN A 349 -29.07 6.75 -28.11
C ASN A 349 -29.78 7.30 -29.37
N PRO A 350 -29.89 6.52 -30.48
CA PRO A 350 -30.45 7.01 -31.74
C PRO A 350 -31.91 7.46 -31.61
N ASP A 351 -32.69 6.79 -30.76
CA ASP A 351 -34.12 7.08 -30.53
C ASP A 351 -34.35 8.28 -29.58
N GLY A 352 -33.29 8.89 -29.03
CA GLY A 352 -33.39 9.99 -28.04
C GLY A 352 -34.08 9.60 -26.72
N ARG A 353 -34.27 8.30 -26.46
CA ARG A 353 -35.04 7.78 -25.31
C ARG A 353 -34.28 7.92 -23.99
N LEU A 354 -32.99 7.64 -23.99
CA LEU A 354 -32.13 7.82 -22.82
C LEU A 354 -31.85 9.31 -22.61
N ARG A 355 -31.82 9.74 -21.35
CA ARG A 355 -31.61 11.15 -20.98
C ARG A 355 -30.46 11.28 -19.98
N PRO A 356 -29.58 12.29 -20.12
CA PRO A 356 -28.63 12.66 -19.09
C PRO A 356 -29.31 12.88 -17.73
N GLY A 357 -28.64 12.50 -16.65
CA GLY A 357 -29.17 12.49 -15.28
C GLY A 357 -29.99 11.26 -14.91
N MET A 358 -30.39 10.38 -15.84
CA MET A 358 -31.02 9.10 -15.50
C MET A 358 -30.06 8.20 -14.70
N PHE A 359 -30.50 7.74 -13.53
CA PHE A 359 -29.83 6.66 -12.80
C PHE A 359 -30.01 5.34 -13.55
N VAL A 360 -28.97 4.50 -13.50
CA VAL A 360 -28.99 3.17 -14.11
C VAL A 360 -28.43 2.12 -13.15
N ARG A 361 -28.84 0.87 -13.36
CA ARG A 361 -28.27 -0.32 -12.74
C ARG A 361 -27.66 -1.16 -13.86
N ALA A 362 -26.38 -1.46 -13.76
CA ALA A 362 -25.61 -2.15 -14.79
C ALA A 362 -25.16 -3.54 -14.32
N GLU A 363 -25.10 -4.48 -15.26
CA GLU A 363 -24.49 -5.79 -15.10
C GLU A 363 -23.35 -5.90 -16.14
N LEU A 364 -22.10 -5.95 -15.64
CA LEU A 364 -20.93 -6.33 -16.41
C LEU A 364 -20.63 -7.81 -16.11
N ARG A 365 -20.44 -8.63 -17.14
CA ARG A 365 -20.04 -10.04 -16.99
C ARG A 365 -18.61 -10.21 -17.47
N ALA A 366 -17.72 -10.42 -16.51
CA ALA A 366 -16.31 -10.68 -16.77
C ALA A 366 -16.09 -12.18 -16.81
N MET A 367 -15.43 -12.67 -17.87
CA MET A 367 -15.01 -14.07 -17.95
C MET A 367 -13.48 -14.14 -17.95
N LEU A 368 -12.92 -14.94 -17.06
CA LEU A 368 -11.51 -15.33 -17.07
C LEU A 368 -11.37 -16.60 -17.92
N VAL A 369 -11.19 -16.38 -19.23
CA VAL A 369 -10.85 -17.43 -20.20
C VAL A 369 -9.33 -17.44 -20.35
N GLU A 370 -8.68 -18.08 -19.39
CA GLU A 370 -7.27 -18.48 -19.47
C GLU A 370 -7.21 -19.94 -19.95
N ASP A 371 -6.18 -20.32 -20.72
CA ASP A 371 -5.96 -21.70 -21.18
C ASP A 371 -4.54 -22.16 -20.76
N PRO A 372 -4.41 -23.19 -19.89
CA PRO A 372 -5.49 -23.92 -19.20
C PRO A 372 -6.26 -23.03 -18.21
N PRO A 373 -7.52 -23.38 -17.86
CA PRO A 373 -8.34 -22.58 -16.94
C PRO A 373 -7.66 -22.32 -15.58
N PRO A 374 -7.97 -21.19 -14.92
CA PRO A 374 -7.31 -20.80 -13.69
C PRO A 374 -7.58 -21.80 -12.55
N LEU A 375 -6.57 -22.04 -11.71
CA LEU A 375 -6.74 -22.72 -10.44
C LEU A 375 -7.58 -21.86 -9.50
N VAL A 376 -8.50 -22.48 -8.76
CA VAL A 376 -9.36 -21.79 -7.79
C VAL A 376 -9.51 -22.54 -6.48
N VAL A 377 -9.67 -21.79 -5.39
CA VAL A 377 -10.02 -22.30 -4.05
C VAL A 377 -11.24 -21.59 -3.48
N PRO A 378 -12.07 -22.24 -2.65
CA PRO A 378 -13.18 -21.58 -1.97
C PRO A 378 -12.71 -20.42 -1.08
N VAL A 379 -13.51 -19.34 -0.98
CA VAL A 379 -13.16 -18.14 -0.20
C VAL A 379 -12.96 -18.37 1.30
N THR A 380 -13.34 -19.54 1.83
CA THR A 380 -13.13 -19.91 3.24
C THR A 380 -11.79 -20.62 3.50
N ALA A 381 -11.06 -21.03 2.45
CA ALA A 381 -9.79 -21.73 2.61
C ALA A 381 -8.60 -20.82 3.03
N PRO A 382 -8.35 -19.67 2.37
CA PRO A 382 -7.21 -18.82 2.72
C PRO A 382 -7.46 -17.96 3.96
N LEU A 383 -6.52 -17.99 4.91
CA LEU A 383 -6.37 -16.98 5.96
C LEU A 383 -5.53 -15.83 5.38
N ILE A 384 -6.06 -14.60 5.40
CA ILE A 384 -5.46 -13.45 4.71
C ILE A 384 -5.04 -12.39 5.74
N THR A 385 -3.78 -11.95 5.71
CA THR A 385 -3.26 -10.83 6.51
C THR A 385 -2.54 -9.80 5.64
N GLY A 386 -3.17 -8.64 5.48
CA GLY A 386 -2.66 -7.57 4.62
C GLY A 386 -2.56 -8.03 3.16
N LYS A 387 -1.34 -8.25 2.69
CA LYS A 387 -1.03 -8.78 1.35
C LYS A 387 -0.79 -10.30 1.31
N ARG A 388 -0.58 -10.94 2.47
CA ARG A 388 -0.25 -12.37 2.59
C ARG A 388 -1.50 -13.24 2.64
N ALA A 389 -1.43 -14.45 2.10
CA ALA A 389 -2.48 -15.46 2.21
C ALA A 389 -1.86 -16.83 2.54
N VAL A 390 -2.38 -17.49 3.57
CA VAL A 390 -1.95 -18.83 4.00
C VAL A 390 -3.12 -19.79 3.89
N VAL A 391 -2.90 -20.94 3.25
CA VAL A 391 -3.84 -22.07 3.15
C VAL A 391 -3.23 -23.30 3.80
N TYR A 392 -4.07 -24.20 4.28
CA TYR A 392 -3.64 -25.52 4.77
C TYR A 392 -4.05 -26.59 3.77
N VAL A 393 -3.08 -27.38 3.32
CA VAL A 393 -3.29 -28.53 2.44
C VAL A 393 -3.26 -29.79 3.30
N ALA A 394 -4.25 -30.67 3.16
CA ALA A 394 -4.16 -32.02 3.72
C ALA A 394 -3.20 -32.84 2.85
N VAL A 395 -2.18 -33.44 3.46
CA VAL A 395 -1.16 -34.20 2.74
C VAL A 395 -1.78 -35.48 2.17
N ALA A 396 -1.51 -35.78 0.90
CA ALA A 396 -1.98 -37.00 0.24
C ALA A 396 -1.44 -38.24 0.97
N ASP A 397 -2.26 -39.28 1.05
CA ASP A 397 -1.93 -40.57 1.68
C ASP A 397 -1.51 -40.54 3.17
N GLU A 398 -1.56 -39.38 3.83
CA GLU A 398 -1.23 -39.19 5.25
C GLU A 398 -2.41 -38.62 6.09
N PRO A 399 -3.39 -39.45 6.50
CA PRO A 399 -4.61 -38.99 7.16
C PRO A 399 -4.35 -38.41 8.56
N GLY A 400 -4.36 -37.08 8.67
CA GLY A 400 -4.04 -36.37 9.92
C GLY A 400 -3.05 -35.24 9.73
N ILE A 401 -2.28 -35.27 8.63
CA ILE A 401 -1.22 -34.32 8.37
C ILE A 401 -1.71 -33.17 7.51
N TYR A 402 -1.39 -31.95 7.96
CA TYR A 402 -1.70 -30.70 7.27
C TYR A 402 -0.42 -29.89 7.08
N GLU A 403 -0.28 -29.29 5.91
CA GLU A 403 0.87 -28.47 5.52
C GLU A 403 0.37 -27.05 5.24
N GLY A 404 0.88 -26.07 5.98
CA GLY A 404 0.60 -24.66 5.69
C GLY A 404 1.43 -24.16 4.51
N ARG A 405 0.80 -23.56 3.51
CA ARG A 405 1.46 -22.91 2.38
C ARG A 405 1.08 -21.46 2.26
N GLU A 406 2.05 -20.61 1.99
CA GLU A 406 1.84 -19.23 1.59
C GLU A 406 1.59 -19.17 0.09
N VAL A 407 0.55 -18.47 -0.36
CA VAL A 407 0.04 -18.53 -1.73
C VAL A 407 -0.20 -17.15 -2.33
N VAL A 408 0.12 -16.99 -3.62
CA VAL A 408 -0.28 -15.79 -4.38
C VAL A 408 -1.71 -15.98 -4.86
N LEU A 409 -2.65 -15.23 -4.27
CA LEU A 409 -4.03 -15.16 -4.73
C LEU A 409 -4.20 -14.13 -5.84
N GLY A 410 -4.98 -14.48 -6.85
CA GLY A 410 -5.53 -13.56 -7.84
C GLY A 410 -6.83 -12.89 -7.33
N PRO A 411 -7.58 -12.21 -8.21
CA PRO A 411 -8.78 -11.49 -7.82
C PRO A 411 -9.89 -12.43 -7.30
N ARG A 412 -10.75 -11.91 -6.42
CA ARG A 412 -11.87 -12.67 -5.84
C ARG A 412 -13.02 -12.85 -6.83
N ALA A 413 -13.33 -14.11 -7.11
CA ALA A 413 -14.43 -14.57 -7.95
C ALA A 413 -15.61 -15.06 -7.10
N ASP A 414 -16.25 -14.12 -6.40
CA ASP A 414 -17.46 -14.28 -5.58
C ASP A 414 -17.34 -15.33 -4.44
N ARG A 415 -17.49 -16.61 -4.79
CA ARG A 415 -17.34 -17.79 -3.90
C ARG A 415 -15.94 -18.41 -3.92
N TYR A 416 -15.08 -17.99 -4.85
CA TYR A 416 -13.71 -18.50 -5.00
C TYR A 416 -12.68 -17.37 -5.03
N TYR A 417 -11.42 -17.70 -4.72
CA TYR A 417 -10.25 -16.93 -5.16
C TYR A 417 -9.60 -17.66 -6.34
N VAL A 418 -9.12 -16.91 -7.33
CA VAL A 418 -8.13 -17.40 -8.29
C VAL A 418 -6.81 -17.62 -7.55
N VAL A 419 -6.07 -18.67 -7.90
CA VAL A 419 -4.73 -18.93 -7.38
C VAL A 419 -3.72 -18.71 -8.50
N ARG A 420 -2.72 -17.85 -8.25
CA ARG A 420 -1.58 -17.61 -9.15
C ARG A 420 -0.36 -18.48 -8.80
N HIS A 421 -0.11 -18.73 -7.52
CA HIS A 421 0.98 -19.62 -7.09
C HIS A 421 0.71 -20.34 -5.75
N GLY A 422 1.46 -21.43 -5.51
CA GLY A 422 1.55 -22.13 -4.22
C GLY A 422 0.59 -23.32 -4.02
N LEU A 423 -0.26 -23.65 -5.00
CA LEU A 423 -1.12 -24.84 -5.00
C LEU A 423 -1.09 -25.55 -6.35
N ARG A 424 -1.47 -26.84 -6.35
CA ARG A 424 -1.60 -27.72 -7.52
C ARG A 424 -3.05 -28.23 -7.62
N GLU A 425 -3.43 -28.68 -8.81
CA GLU A 425 -4.75 -29.25 -9.06
C GLU A 425 -4.93 -30.58 -8.31
N GLY A 426 -6.12 -30.82 -7.76
CA GLY A 426 -6.44 -32.02 -6.98
C GLY A 426 -5.98 -32.02 -5.53
N GLU A 427 -5.16 -31.06 -5.10
CA GLU A 427 -4.78 -30.91 -3.68
C GLU A 427 -6.01 -30.58 -2.81
N LEU A 428 -6.03 -31.05 -1.56
CA LEU A 428 -7.16 -30.90 -0.65
C LEU A 428 -6.93 -29.75 0.33
N VAL A 429 -7.43 -28.56 0.01
CA VAL A 429 -7.32 -27.39 0.90
C VAL A 429 -8.38 -27.39 2.00
N VAL A 430 -7.99 -27.01 3.21
CA VAL A 430 -8.85 -26.90 4.39
C VAL A 430 -9.79 -25.69 4.26
N THR A 431 -11.09 -25.94 4.19
CA THR A 431 -12.16 -24.94 4.04
C THR A 431 -12.93 -24.63 5.32
N SER A 432 -12.73 -25.42 6.37
CA SER A 432 -13.20 -25.18 7.75
C SER A 432 -12.15 -25.68 8.73
N GLY A 433 -11.95 -24.99 9.85
CA GLY A 433 -10.97 -25.37 10.89
C GLY A 433 -9.53 -24.91 10.64
N ASN A 434 -9.25 -24.30 9.49
CA ASN A 434 -7.95 -23.69 9.13
C ASN A 434 -7.39 -22.77 10.22
N PHE A 435 -8.19 -21.85 10.79
CA PHE A 435 -7.75 -20.97 11.88
C PHE A 435 -7.30 -21.73 13.14
N LYS A 436 -7.87 -22.91 13.42
CA LYS A 436 -7.45 -23.76 14.56
C LYS A 436 -6.13 -24.48 14.27
N ILE A 437 -5.89 -24.86 13.02
CA ILE A 437 -4.60 -25.42 12.55
C ILE A 437 -3.50 -24.35 12.63
N ASP A 438 -3.77 -23.13 12.16
CA ASP A 438 -2.88 -21.98 12.28
C ASP A 438 -2.54 -21.64 13.74
N SER A 439 -3.57 -21.57 14.60
CA SER A 439 -3.41 -21.38 16.05
C SER A 439 -2.53 -22.46 16.68
N ALA A 440 -2.69 -23.73 16.29
CA ALA A 440 -1.89 -24.83 16.79
C ALA A 440 -0.41 -24.73 16.35
N LEU A 441 -0.14 -24.32 15.10
CA LEU A 441 1.21 -24.04 14.64
C LEU A 441 1.85 -22.87 15.39
N GLN A 442 1.11 -21.79 15.62
CA GLN A 442 1.56 -20.65 16.42
C GLN A 442 1.88 -21.05 17.88
N ILE A 443 1.06 -21.90 18.51
CA ILE A 443 1.31 -22.43 19.86
C ILE A 443 2.57 -23.33 19.89
N LEU A 444 2.86 -24.04 18.81
CA LEU A 444 4.10 -24.81 18.63
C LEU A 444 5.30 -23.95 18.19
N ALA A 445 5.17 -22.62 18.17
CA ALA A 445 6.15 -21.65 17.67
C ALA A 445 6.64 -21.93 16.23
N LYS A 446 5.85 -22.64 15.42
CA LYS A 446 6.09 -22.85 13.99
C LYS A 446 5.61 -21.63 13.17
N PRO A 447 6.08 -21.46 11.92
CA PRO A 447 5.58 -20.40 11.05
C PRO A 447 4.06 -20.46 10.86
N SER A 448 3.40 -19.32 10.98
CA SER A 448 1.94 -19.17 10.92
C SER A 448 1.54 -17.87 10.20
N MET A 449 0.24 -17.65 10.06
CA MET A 449 -0.34 -16.42 9.53
C MET A 449 0.02 -15.20 10.40
N MET A 450 0.06 -15.34 11.74
CA MET A 450 0.41 -14.28 12.70
C MET A 450 1.89 -14.21 13.09
N THR A 451 2.64 -15.32 13.04
CA THR A 451 4.09 -15.37 13.32
C THR A 451 4.82 -15.92 12.09
N PRO A 452 5.18 -15.07 11.11
CA PRO A 452 5.62 -15.51 9.77
C PRO A 452 6.93 -16.32 9.78
N GLU A 453 7.78 -16.12 10.77
CA GLU A 453 9.09 -16.78 10.89
C GLU A 453 9.10 -17.88 11.97
N GLY A 454 7.96 -18.13 12.63
CA GLY A 454 7.88 -18.93 13.85
C GLY A 454 8.49 -18.21 15.06
N GLY A 455 9.06 -18.96 15.99
CA GLY A 455 9.88 -18.45 17.10
C GLY A 455 9.16 -17.59 18.14
N GLY A 456 7.83 -17.49 18.09
CA GLY A 456 7.04 -16.62 18.95
C GLY A 456 7.14 -16.99 20.44
N ALA A 457 7.88 -16.21 21.22
CA ALA A 457 7.79 -16.25 22.67
C ALA A 457 6.36 -15.89 23.10
N GLY A 458 5.65 -16.82 23.75
CA GLY A 458 4.37 -16.52 24.37
C GLY A 458 4.52 -15.36 25.35
N ALA A 459 3.55 -14.43 25.37
CA ALA A 459 3.66 -13.15 26.07
C ALA A 459 3.89 -13.32 27.57
N MET A 460 5.17 -13.32 27.97
CA MET A 460 5.58 -13.59 29.34
C MET A 460 5.44 -12.33 30.19
N HIS A 461 4.30 -12.21 30.87
CA HIS A 461 4.05 -11.16 31.85
C HIS A 461 5.08 -11.25 32.99
N GLN A 462 6.09 -10.38 32.95
CA GLN A 462 7.10 -10.28 33.99
C GLN A 462 6.50 -9.68 35.27
N HIS A 463 6.04 -10.56 36.17
CA HIS A 463 6.07 -10.26 37.59
C HIS A 463 7.52 -10.41 38.06
N GLY A 464 8.09 -9.35 38.62
CA GLY A 464 9.53 -9.25 38.79
C GLY A 464 10.05 -9.89 40.07
N GLU A 465 11.12 -10.65 39.95
CA GLU A 465 12.24 -10.63 40.90
C GLU A 465 13.55 -10.98 40.16
N ALA A 466 14.69 -10.50 40.67
CA ALA A 466 15.96 -10.54 39.93
C ALA A 466 16.70 -11.88 40.10
N GLY A 467 16.29 -12.88 39.31
CA GLY A 467 17.05 -14.12 39.13
C GLY A 467 18.35 -13.90 38.31
N PRO A 468 19.37 -14.77 38.45
CA PRO A 468 20.65 -14.61 37.76
C PRO A 468 20.51 -14.77 36.23
N VAL A 469 21.21 -13.91 35.50
CA VAL A 469 21.33 -13.99 34.04
C VAL A 469 21.99 -15.31 33.65
N PRO A 470 21.43 -16.10 32.71
CA PRO A 470 22.13 -17.24 32.13
C PRO A 470 23.37 -16.73 31.40
N THR A 471 24.57 -17.19 31.80
CA THR A 471 25.80 -16.82 31.11
C THR A 471 25.75 -17.29 29.66
N GLU A 472 25.86 -16.35 28.72
CA GLU A 472 25.72 -16.62 27.28
C GLU A 472 26.88 -17.46 26.72
N GLY A 473 26.73 -18.78 26.84
CA GLY A 473 27.53 -19.78 26.14
C GLY A 473 26.98 -20.12 24.74
N GLY A 474 26.33 -19.17 24.07
CA GLY A 474 25.78 -19.32 22.72
C GLY A 474 26.66 -18.62 21.69
N SER A 475 27.48 -19.38 20.97
CA SER A 475 28.36 -18.83 19.93
C SER A 475 27.61 -18.32 18.70
N ALA A 476 28.32 -17.52 17.89
CA ALA A 476 27.83 -16.92 16.64
C ALA A 476 27.03 -17.90 15.75
N ALA A 477 25.96 -17.38 15.12
CA ALA A 477 24.98 -18.13 14.36
C ALA A 477 25.59 -19.21 13.43
N ASP A 478 25.26 -20.47 13.71
CA ASP A 478 25.74 -21.63 12.95
C ASP A 478 25.22 -21.60 11.51
N THR A 479 26.10 -21.18 10.60
CA THR A 479 25.96 -21.36 9.16
C THR A 479 25.82 -22.84 8.84
N PHE A 480 24.79 -23.23 8.09
CA PHE A 480 24.62 -24.63 7.70
C PHE A 480 25.82 -25.14 6.89
N GLN A 481 26.32 -26.32 7.27
CA GLN A 481 27.31 -27.05 6.48
C GLN A 481 26.63 -27.68 5.26
N ILE A 482 26.54 -26.89 4.17
CA ILE A 482 25.93 -27.31 2.89
C ILE A 482 26.97 -27.89 1.91
N PRO A 483 26.57 -28.84 1.04
CA PRO A 483 27.44 -29.33 -0.04
C PRO A 483 27.83 -28.23 -1.04
N ASP A 484 29.08 -28.27 -1.54
CA ASP A 484 29.56 -27.30 -2.52
C ASP A 484 28.83 -27.36 -3.87
N ALA A 485 28.15 -28.48 -4.19
CA ALA A 485 27.23 -28.54 -5.32
C ALA A 485 26.06 -27.56 -5.16
N PHE A 486 25.35 -27.66 -4.02
CA PHE A 486 24.22 -26.78 -3.68
C PHE A 486 24.67 -25.32 -3.51
N ARG A 487 25.80 -25.08 -2.82
CA ARG A 487 26.40 -23.74 -2.69
C ARG A 487 26.66 -23.08 -4.05
N ARG A 488 27.20 -23.83 -5.03
CA ARG A 488 27.44 -23.31 -6.39
C ARG A 488 26.15 -22.99 -7.15
N GLN A 489 25.09 -23.76 -6.95
CA GLN A 489 23.76 -23.45 -7.51
C GLN A 489 23.21 -22.15 -6.93
N LEU A 490 23.21 -21.98 -5.60
CA LEU A 490 22.75 -20.73 -4.97
C LEU A 490 23.57 -19.50 -5.41
N MET A 491 24.90 -19.62 -5.50
CA MET A 491 25.77 -18.55 -6.00
C MET A 491 25.48 -18.16 -7.47
N ALA A 492 24.86 -19.03 -8.27
CA ALA A 492 24.41 -18.73 -9.62
C ALA A 492 23.06 -18.00 -9.68
N VAL A 493 22.23 -18.06 -8.63
CA VAL A 493 20.98 -17.30 -8.50
C VAL A 493 21.26 -15.82 -8.24
N LEU A 494 22.28 -15.51 -7.43
CA LEU A 494 22.66 -14.16 -7.02
C LEU A 494 22.79 -13.13 -8.16
N PRO A 495 23.55 -13.35 -9.25
CA PRO A 495 23.64 -12.39 -10.35
C PRO A 495 22.31 -12.20 -11.11
N VAL A 496 21.45 -13.22 -11.17
CA VAL A 496 20.12 -13.11 -11.80
C VAL A 496 19.19 -12.26 -10.93
N PHE A 497 19.27 -12.41 -9.61
CA PHE A 497 18.59 -11.54 -8.66
C PHE A 497 19.08 -10.08 -8.74
N GLN A 498 20.39 -9.84 -8.85
CA GLN A 498 20.90 -8.47 -9.06
C GLN A 498 20.35 -7.84 -10.34
N ALA A 499 20.19 -8.60 -11.43
CA ALA A 499 19.56 -8.08 -12.66
C ALA A 499 18.09 -7.66 -12.47
N VAL A 500 17.34 -8.27 -11.54
CA VAL A 500 15.99 -7.80 -11.15
C VAL A 500 16.09 -6.43 -10.47
N ARG A 501 17.02 -6.27 -9.52
CA ARG A 501 17.26 -5.02 -8.79
C ARG A 501 17.62 -3.89 -9.76
N ASP A 502 18.55 -4.14 -10.67
CA ASP A 502 19.03 -3.17 -11.66
C ASP A 502 17.91 -2.75 -12.63
N ALA A 503 17.12 -3.70 -13.13
CA ALA A 503 16.02 -3.42 -14.06
C ALA A 503 14.85 -2.66 -13.41
N VAL A 504 14.51 -2.97 -12.15
CA VAL A 504 13.50 -2.22 -11.39
C VAL A 504 14.01 -0.83 -11.03
N ALA A 505 15.28 -0.67 -10.66
CA ALA A 505 15.89 0.65 -10.41
C ALA A 505 15.93 1.52 -11.67
N ALA A 506 16.17 0.93 -12.84
CA ALA A 506 16.11 1.58 -14.14
C ALA A 506 14.67 1.90 -14.63
N GLN A 507 13.64 1.42 -13.92
CA GLN A 507 12.22 1.54 -14.28
C GLN A 507 11.85 0.91 -15.64
N ASP A 508 12.67 -0.03 -16.13
CA ASP A 508 12.42 -0.76 -17.38
C ASP A 508 11.45 -1.93 -17.12
N TRP A 509 10.20 -1.74 -17.53
CA TRP A 509 9.14 -2.74 -17.47
C TRP A 509 9.48 -4.08 -18.16
N THR A 510 10.19 -4.02 -19.28
CA THR A 510 10.45 -5.19 -20.13
C THR A 510 11.66 -5.96 -19.61
N ALA A 511 12.73 -5.25 -19.23
CA ALA A 511 13.87 -5.86 -18.56
C ALA A 511 13.46 -6.44 -17.20
N ALA A 512 12.65 -5.72 -16.40
CA ALA A 512 12.21 -6.22 -15.08
C ALA A 512 11.37 -7.49 -15.20
N ARG A 513 10.37 -7.52 -16.09
CA ARG A 513 9.56 -8.74 -16.34
C ARG A 513 10.41 -9.91 -16.81
N THR A 514 11.41 -9.65 -17.66
CA THR A 514 12.36 -10.67 -18.13
C THR A 514 13.22 -11.19 -16.99
N ALA A 515 13.82 -10.30 -16.19
CA ALA A 515 14.69 -10.64 -15.07
C ALA A 515 13.96 -11.42 -13.98
N TYR A 516 12.74 -11.05 -13.60
CA TYR A 516 11.92 -11.86 -12.67
C TYR A 516 11.65 -13.26 -13.26
N GLY A 517 11.33 -13.36 -14.55
CA GLY A 517 11.11 -14.64 -15.22
C GLY A 517 12.36 -15.51 -15.34
N ASP A 518 13.54 -14.92 -15.45
CA ASP A 518 14.82 -15.64 -15.41
C ASP A 518 15.24 -16.01 -13.99
N LEU A 519 14.92 -15.18 -12.98
CA LEU A 519 15.10 -15.53 -11.57
C LEU A 519 14.23 -16.73 -11.17
N GLN A 520 12.99 -16.80 -11.67
CA GLN A 520 12.14 -17.98 -11.51
C GLN A 520 12.83 -19.25 -12.03
N LYS A 521 13.36 -19.21 -13.26
CA LYS A 521 14.11 -20.32 -13.88
C LYS A 521 15.41 -20.64 -13.16
N ALA A 522 16.04 -19.67 -12.50
CA ALA A 522 17.25 -19.88 -11.72
C ALA A 522 16.96 -20.60 -10.40
N LEU A 523 15.89 -20.20 -9.69
CA LEU A 523 15.39 -20.88 -8.49
C LEU A 523 14.92 -22.31 -8.83
N ASP A 524 14.13 -22.49 -9.89
CA ASP A 524 13.62 -23.79 -10.35
C ASP A 524 14.70 -24.76 -10.89
N ARG A 525 15.98 -24.37 -10.85
CA ARG A 525 17.16 -25.21 -11.18
C ARG A 525 18.02 -25.57 -9.98
N VAL A 526 17.70 -25.08 -8.78
CA VAL A 526 18.39 -25.47 -7.55
C VAL A 526 17.90 -26.85 -7.13
N ASP A 527 18.84 -27.75 -6.86
CA ASP A 527 18.57 -29.15 -6.55
C ASP A 527 18.46 -29.34 -5.03
N ASP A 528 17.22 -29.42 -4.53
CA ASP A 528 16.95 -29.62 -3.11
C ASP A 528 17.28 -31.03 -2.62
N SER A 529 17.51 -32.01 -3.53
CA SER A 529 17.93 -33.36 -3.15
C SER A 529 19.34 -33.38 -2.54
N LEU A 530 20.07 -32.28 -2.66
CA LEU A 530 21.38 -32.05 -2.03
C LEU A 530 21.29 -31.57 -0.57
N LEU A 531 20.08 -31.37 -0.03
CA LEU A 531 19.84 -30.99 1.37
C LEU A 531 18.91 -31.99 2.06
N ASP A 532 19.22 -32.28 3.32
CA ASP A 532 18.38 -33.05 4.25
C ASP A 532 18.25 -32.31 5.59
N GLY A 533 17.27 -32.71 6.40
CA GLY A 533 17.06 -32.17 7.76
C GLY A 533 16.84 -30.65 7.78
N HIS A 534 17.28 -29.99 8.86
CA HIS A 534 17.01 -28.56 9.11
C HIS A 534 17.43 -27.61 7.96
N PRO A 535 18.60 -27.77 7.29
CA PRO A 535 18.91 -27.00 6.08
C PRO A 535 17.86 -27.13 4.97
N TRP A 536 17.30 -28.32 4.75
CA TRP A 536 16.22 -28.53 3.78
C TRP A 536 14.92 -27.87 4.22
N MET A 537 14.54 -27.99 5.49
CA MET A 537 13.32 -27.36 6.05
C MET A 537 13.33 -25.83 5.85
N VAL A 538 14.50 -25.21 6.01
CA VAL A 538 14.70 -23.77 5.78
C VAL A 538 14.72 -23.41 4.29
N TRP A 539 15.27 -24.28 3.43
CA TRP A 539 15.23 -24.10 1.98
C TRP A 539 13.81 -24.13 1.43
N ASP A 540 13.01 -25.12 1.80
CA ASP A 540 11.63 -25.32 1.33
C ASP A 540 10.73 -24.09 1.60
N GLU A 541 10.75 -23.59 2.85
CA GLU A 541 10.03 -22.38 3.27
C GLU A 541 10.50 -21.13 2.49
N LEU A 542 11.81 -20.91 2.37
CA LEU A 542 12.33 -19.73 1.65
C LEU A 542 12.10 -19.83 0.14
N PHE A 543 12.18 -21.02 -0.45
CA PHE A 543 11.92 -21.26 -1.87
C PHE A 543 10.45 -20.96 -2.23
N MET A 544 9.50 -21.38 -1.38
CA MET A 544 8.09 -21.00 -1.49
C MET A 544 7.92 -19.47 -1.46
N LEU A 545 8.51 -18.79 -0.47
CA LEU A 545 8.38 -17.34 -0.30
C LEU A 545 8.99 -16.56 -1.48
N LEU A 546 10.21 -16.91 -1.89
CA LEU A 546 10.89 -16.30 -3.04
C LEU A 546 10.10 -16.47 -4.34
N LYS A 547 9.50 -17.64 -4.57
CA LYS A 547 8.66 -17.86 -5.75
C LYS A 547 7.34 -17.09 -5.70
N ASN A 548 6.76 -16.88 -4.52
CA ASN A 548 5.62 -15.99 -4.37
C ASN A 548 6.01 -14.54 -4.73
N ASP A 549 7.12 -14.02 -4.21
CA ASP A 549 7.61 -12.67 -4.55
C ASP A 549 7.87 -12.50 -6.05
N VAL A 550 8.51 -13.48 -6.69
CA VAL A 550 8.80 -13.47 -8.13
C VAL A 550 7.51 -13.48 -8.96
N ILE A 551 6.49 -14.25 -8.57
CA ILE A 551 5.19 -14.24 -9.25
C ILE A 551 4.47 -12.89 -9.06
N VAL A 552 4.53 -12.28 -7.87
CA VAL A 552 3.99 -10.93 -7.64
C VAL A 552 4.73 -9.89 -8.49
N GLY A 553 6.06 -9.99 -8.61
CA GLY A 553 6.87 -9.14 -9.49
C GLY A 553 6.56 -9.30 -10.98
N LEU A 554 6.17 -10.51 -11.41
CA LEU A 554 5.72 -10.81 -12.78
C LEU A 554 4.30 -10.31 -13.08
N ASP A 555 3.37 -10.41 -12.14
CA ASP A 555 1.96 -9.99 -12.32
C ASP A 555 1.74 -8.49 -12.03
N ALA A 556 2.71 -7.79 -11.42
CA ALA A 556 2.66 -6.37 -11.08
C ALA A 556 2.41 -5.46 -12.30
N LYS A 557 1.35 -4.65 -12.20
CA LYS A 557 0.85 -3.72 -13.24
C LYS A 557 1.22 -2.27 -12.98
N ARG A 558 1.69 -1.94 -11.77
CA ARG A 558 2.11 -0.60 -11.36
C ARG A 558 3.57 -0.59 -10.89
N GLU A 559 4.23 0.55 -11.06
CA GLU A 559 5.62 0.76 -10.62
C GLU A 559 5.79 0.56 -9.11
N GLY A 560 4.82 1.00 -8.29
CA GLY A 560 4.80 0.73 -6.84
C GLY A 560 4.70 -0.76 -6.51
N GLU A 561 3.87 -1.52 -7.24
CA GLU A 561 3.72 -2.97 -7.04
C GLU A 561 5.03 -3.73 -7.31
N ARG A 562 5.80 -3.34 -8.34
CA ARG A 562 7.13 -3.93 -8.60
C ARG A 562 8.19 -3.57 -7.55
N ARG A 563 8.09 -2.40 -6.91
CA ARG A 563 8.98 -2.00 -5.79
C ARG A 563 8.63 -2.74 -4.50
N ASP A 564 7.34 -2.86 -4.20
CA ASP A 564 6.84 -3.64 -3.06
C ASP A 564 7.25 -5.12 -3.18
N ALA A 565 7.13 -5.70 -4.38
CA ALA A 565 7.60 -7.06 -4.68
C ALA A 565 9.12 -7.20 -4.51
N LEU A 566 9.90 -6.22 -5.00
CA LEU A 566 11.35 -6.24 -4.86
C LEU A 566 11.81 -6.15 -3.40
N ALA A 567 11.15 -5.33 -2.58
CA ALA A 567 11.48 -5.20 -1.16
C ALA A 567 11.21 -6.49 -0.37
N SER A 568 10.14 -7.21 -0.70
CA SER A 568 9.85 -8.54 -0.15
C SER A 568 10.92 -9.56 -0.57
N LEU A 569 11.24 -9.59 -1.87
CA LEU A 569 12.28 -10.43 -2.45
C LEU A 569 13.67 -10.16 -1.85
N GLU A 570 14.04 -8.90 -1.63
CA GLU A 570 15.28 -8.50 -0.96
C GLU A 570 15.35 -9.05 0.47
N GLY A 571 14.25 -8.98 1.24
CA GLY A 571 14.18 -9.55 2.59
C GLY A 571 14.38 -11.06 2.62
N HIS A 572 13.67 -11.81 1.77
CA HIS A 572 13.79 -13.27 1.72
C HIS A 572 15.16 -13.72 1.14
N MET A 573 15.71 -13.00 0.16
CA MET A 573 17.07 -13.26 -0.35
C MET A 573 18.13 -12.99 0.72
N GLN A 574 17.99 -11.93 1.53
CA GLN A 574 18.92 -11.66 2.62
C GLN A 574 18.87 -12.75 3.72
N ARG A 575 17.67 -13.25 4.06
CA ARG A 575 17.51 -14.40 4.97
C ARG A 575 18.18 -15.66 4.44
N LEU A 576 17.94 -16.00 3.16
CA LEU A 576 18.62 -17.10 2.46
C LEU A 576 20.14 -16.98 2.54
N MET A 577 20.70 -15.82 2.17
CA MET A 577 22.16 -15.61 2.18
C MET A 577 22.75 -15.71 3.59
N THR A 578 22.00 -15.28 4.61
CA THR A 578 22.41 -15.40 6.02
C THR A 578 22.43 -16.85 6.49
N GLN A 579 21.32 -17.58 6.32
CA GLN A 579 21.18 -18.93 6.88
C GLN A 579 22.06 -19.96 6.17
N PHE A 580 22.25 -19.82 4.85
CA PHE A 580 23.17 -20.66 4.06
C PHE A 580 24.62 -20.13 4.04
N GLY A 581 24.92 -19.07 4.81
CA GLY A 581 26.26 -18.50 4.97
C GLY A 581 26.94 -18.09 3.67
N LEU A 582 26.17 -17.59 2.70
CA LEU A 582 26.66 -17.10 1.42
C LEU A 582 27.36 -15.75 1.64
N LYS A 583 28.61 -15.81 2.09
CA LYS A 583 29.43 -14.62 2.35
C LYS A 583 29.52 -13.75 1.10
N HIS A 584 29.16 -12.48 1.29
CA HIS A 584 28.69 -11.58 0.24
C HIS A 584 29.83 -10.89 -0.54
N ASP A 585 30.73 -11.70 -1.10
CA ASP A 585 32.00 -11.23 -1.67
C ASP A 585 31.84 -10.42 -2.98
N LYS A 586 30.72 -10.61 -3.72
CA LYS A 586 30.42 -9.89 -4.98
C LYS A 586 28.94 -9.58 -5.20
N MET A 587 28.39 -8.68 -4.38
CA MET A 587 27.22 -7.87 -4.77
C MET A 587 27.23 -6.54 -4.02
N GLY A 588 26.59 -5.51 -4.60
CA GLY A 588 25.98 -4.37 -3.89
C GLY A 588 26.85 -3.34 -3.14
N ASN A 589 27.94 -3.72 -2.46
CA ASN A 589 28.78 -2.77 -1.73
C ASN A 589 30.27 -3.04 -1.91
N THR A 590 30.88 -2.31 -2.85
CA THR A 590 32.34 -2.16 -2.92
C THR A 590 32.83 -1.22 -1.82
N SER A 591 32.97 -1.77 -0.61
CA SER A 591 33.99 -1.32 0.35
C SER A 591 34.75 -2.51 0.94
N LYS A 592 35.69 -3.02 0.14
CA LYS A 592 37.06 -3.15 0.67
C LYS A 592 37.41 -1.76 1.23
N PRO A 593 37.87 -1.62 2.50
CA PRO A 593 38.11 -0.31 3.09
C PRO A 593 38.92 0.58 2.15
N LEU A 594 38.38 1.75 1.84
CA LEU A 594 39.03 2.77 1.02
C LEU A 594 39.97 3.51 1.96
N GLU A 595 41.03 2.81 2.39
CA GLU A 595 41.93 3.23 3.46
C GLU A 595 42.47 4.63 3.21
N GLY A 596 41.84 5.62 3.84
CA GLY A 596 42.21 7.02 3.66
C GLY A 596 43.68 7.21 4.06
N PRO A 597 44.45 8.03 3.34
CA PRO A 597 45.76 8.46 3.80
C PRO A 597 45.65 8.98 5.23
N LYS A 598 46.66 8.73 6.07
CA LYS A 598 46.54 8.95 7.52
C LYS A 598 46.01 10.34 7.88
N ALA A 599 46.46 11.38 7.18
CA ALA A 599 45.98 12.76 7.35
C ALA A 599 44.45 12.92 7.17
N PHE A 600 43.82 12.19 6.23
CA PHE A 600 42.37 12.18 6.07
C PHE A 600 41.68 11.48 7.25
N ARG A 601 42.19 10.32 7.68
CA ARG A 601 41.68 9.59 8.86
C ARG A 601 41.85 10.35 10.17
N ASP A 602 42.91 11.15 10.29
CA ASP A 602 43.17 12.04 11.43
C ASP A 602 42.17 13.23 11.41
N GLN A 603 41.90 13.84 10.25
CA GLN A 603 40.82 14.84 10.07
C GLN A 603 39.44 14.26 10.39
N LEU A 604 39.16 13.04 9.95
CA LEU A 604 37.90 12.32 10.20
C LEU A 604 37.68 12.05 11.70
N GLY A 605 38.77 11.82 12.45
CA GLY A 605 38.74 11.72 13.92
C GLY A 605 38.23 12.97 14.61
N ASN A 606 38.55 14.17 14.10
CA ASN A 606 38.05 15.44 14.65
C ASN A 606 36.54 15.60 14.45
N VAL A 607 36.03 15.20 13.27
CA VAL A 607 34.58 15.19 12.99
C VAL A 607 33.86 14.18 13.88
N MET A 608 34.45 12.99 14.06
CA MET A 608 33.90 11.97 14.95
C MET A 608 33.84 12.42 16.41
N ALA A 609 34.84 13.16 16.89
CA ALA A 609 34.83 13.71 18.24
C ALA A 609 33.64 14.68 18.47
N ALA A 610 33.39 15.61 17.54
CA ALA A 610 32.26 16.54 17.64
C ALA A 610 30.89 15.85 17.47
N TYR A 611 30.82 14.81 16.63
CA TYR A 611 29.64 13.95 16.53
C TYR A 611 29.37 13.21 17.86
N LEU A 612 30.42 12.72 18.54
CA LEU A 612 30.28 12.05 19.85
C LEU A 612 29.83 13.03 20.94
N GLU A 613 30.28 14.28 20.94
CA GLU A 613 29.72 15.33 21.81
C GLU A 613 28.22 15.56 21.54
N THR A 614 27.80 15.50 20.27
CA THR A 614 26.39 15.61 19.88
C THR A 614 25.58 14.41 20.40
N HIS A 615 26.10 13.19 20.28
CA HIS A 615 25.53 11.96 20.82
C HIS A 615 25.31 12.04 22.34
N GLU A 616 26.36 12.37 23.11
CA GLU A 616 26.30 12.43 24.58
C GLU A 616 25.33 13.52 25.06
N ALA A 617 25.33 14.69 24.41
CA ALA A 617 24.39 15.76 24.73
C ALA A 617 22.93 15.39 24.44
N LEU A 618 22.66 14.64 23.37
CA LEU A 618 21.32 14.10 23.07
C LEU A 618 20.91 12.98 24.03
N ALA A 619 21.83 12.11 24.45
CA ALA A 619 21.57 11.10 25.46
C ALA A 619 21.28 11.70 26.84
N ALA A 620 21.86 12.87 27.15
CA ALA A 620 21.63 13.63 28.38
C ALA A 620 20.45 14.64 28.32
N ASP A 621 19.60 14.59 27.27
CA ASP A 621 18.49 15.53 27.03
C ASP A 621 18.89 17.03 26.94
N LYS A 622 20.16 17.31 26.63
CA LYS A 622 20.74 18.67 26.63
C LYS A 622 20.71 19.35 25.26
N THR A 623 19.52 19.69 24.77
CA THR A 623 19.31 20.28 23.42
C THR A 623 20.27 21.43 23.06
N LYS A 624 20.60 22.33 24.01
CA LYS A 624 21.52 23.46 23.76
C LYS A 624 22.98 23.04 23.60
N GLU A 625 23.44 22.05 24.36
CA GLU A 625 24.80 21.52 24.23
C GLU A 625 24.92 20.67 22.95
N ALA A 626 23.85 19.95 22.58
CA ALA A 626 23.76 19.20 21.33
C ALA A 626 23.84 20.12 20.11
N LEU A 627 23.05 21.21 20.03
CA LEU A 627 23.13 22.18 18.94
C LEU A 627 24.53 22.83 18.84
N ALA A 628 25.17 23.13 19.97
CA ALA A 628 26.54 23.64 19.97
C ALA A 628 27.56 22.61 19.47
N ALA A 629 27.30 21.30 19.63
CA ALA A 629 28.14 20.23 19.10
C ALA A 629 27.86 19.92 17.61
N VAL A 630 26.62 20.11 17.13
CA VAL A 630 26.26 20.09 15.70
C VAL A 630 27.07 21.15 14.94
N GLU A 631 27.11 22.38 15.44
CA GLU A 631 27.91 23.48 14.89
C GLU A 631 29.42 23.15 14.84
N ARG A 632 29.96 22.52 15.90
CA ARG A 632 31.35 22.02 15.90
C ARG A 632 31.57 20.90 14.87
N THR A 633 30.60 20.00 14.73
CA THR A 633 30.63 18.91 13.74
C THR A 633 30.64 19.48 12.33
N ARG A 634 29.74 20.43 12.00
CA ARG A 634 29.70 21.12 10.71
C ARG A 634 30.99 21.89 10.43
N THR A 635 31.57 22.53 11.45
CA THR A 635 32.85 23.23 11.33
C THR A 635 34.00 22.28 10.98
N ALA A 636 34.14 21.17 11.71
CA ALA A 636 35.16 20.15 11.44
C ALA A 636 34.96 19.50 10.05
N LEU A 637 33.72 19.25 9.65
CA LEU A 637 33.34 18.73 8.34
C LEU A 637 33.61 19.72 7.18
N GLY A 638 33.82 21.00 7.50
CA GLY A 638 34.31 22.03 6.58
C GLY A 638 35.84 22.11 6.48
N GLN A 639 36.57 21.45 7.39
CA GLN A 639 38.04 21.43 7.46
C GLN A 639 38.68 20.17 6.86
N ILE A 640 37.87 19.23 6.33
CA ILE A 640 38.37 18.05 5.61
C ILE A 640 38.96 18.49 4.27
N ASP A 641 40.21 18.09 4.02
CA ASP A 641 40.86 18.28 2.72
C ASP A 641 40.53 17.11 1.78
N MET A 642 39.65 17.38 0.81
CA MET A 642 39.24 16.39 -0.19
C MET A 642 40.33 16.06 -1.22
N ALA A 643 41.40 16.85 -1.33
CA ALA A 643 42.55 16.52 -2.17
C ALA A 643 43.36 15.33 -1.62
N LEU A 644 43.12 14.93 -0.36
CA LEU A 644 43.70 13.73 0.25
C LEU A 644 43.07 12.41 -0.23
N LEU A 645 42.00 12.46 -1.03
CA LEU A 645 41.36 11.28 -1.61
C LEU A 645 41.45 11.32 -3.15
N THR A 646 41.68 10.15 -3.77
CA THR A 646 41.63 9.98 -5.23
C THR A 646 40.46 9.08 -5.66
N ASP A 647 40.15 9.10 -6.95
CA ASP A 647 39.30 8.11 -7.63
C ASP A 647 37.94 7.83 -6.94
N ASP A 648 37.60 6.56 -6.70
CA ASP A 648 36.33 6.18 -6.07
C ASP A 648 36.23 6.60 -4.61
N ALA A 649 37.36 6.70 -3.88
CA ALA A 649 37.38 7.22 -2.53
C ALA A 649 36.97 8.71 -2.51
N HIS A 650 37.47 9.50 -3.46
CA HIS A 650 37.11 10.91 -3.61
C HIS A 650 35.62 11.07 -3.92
N ARG A 651 35.07 10.25 -4.85
CA ARG A 651 33.64 10.26 -5.20
C ARG A 651 32.74 9.88 -4.02
N LYS A 652 32.99 8.72 -3.38
CA LYS A 652 32.20 8.22 -2.24
C LYS A 652 32.29 9.19 -1.05
N GLY A 653 33.49 9.72 -0.79
CA GLY A 653 33.75 10.72 0.24
C GLY A 653 32.95 12.00 0.04
N MET A 654 33.02 12.63 -1.15
CA MET A 654 32.23 13.85 -1.42
C MET A 654 30.72 13.62 -1.21
N GLN A 655 30.18 12.50 -1.69
CA GLN A 655 28.74 12.21 -1.56
C GLN A 655 28.31 12.02 -0.10
N LEU A 656 29.07 11.25 0.69
CA LEU A 656 28.78 11.03 2.11
C LEU A 656 28.88 12.33 2.92
N LEU A 657 29.94 13.11 2.72
CA LEU A 657 30.17 14.36 3.46
C LEU A 657 29.12 15.41 3.11
N GLU A 658 28.69 15.51 1.86
CA GLU A 658 27.63 16.42 1.42
C GLU A 658 26.25 16.02 1.97
N ASN A 659 25.97 14.72 2.09
CA ASN A 659 24.77 14.24 2.77
C ASN A 659 24.77 14.59 4.27
N ILE A 660 25.92 14.45 4.94
CA ILE A 660 26.09 14.84 6.36
C ILE A 660 25.92 16.36 6.52
N ARG A 661 26.47 17.19 5.62
CA ARG A 661 26.26 18.66 5.64
C ARG A 661 24.79 19.04 5.60
N LYS A 662 24.00 18.42 4.71
CA LYS A 662 22.55 18.65 4.61
C LYS A 662 21.80 18.20 5.85
N ALA A 663 22.15 17.04 6.42
CA ALA A 663 21.53 16.55 7.64
C ALA A 663 21.87 17.42 8.87
N LEU A 664 23.09 17.96 8.97
CA LEU A 664 23.49 18.91 10.02
C LEU A 664 22.74 20.25 9.90
N ALA A 665 22.53 20.78 8.69
CA ALA A 665 21.72 21.99 8.50
C ALA A 665 20.28 21.82 9.01
N LEU A 666 19.66 20.66 8.75
CA LEU A 666 18.33 20.32 9.29
C LEU A 666 18.34 20.16 10.84
N MET A 667 19.47 19.75 11.43
CA MET A 667 19.65 19.79 12.88
C MET A 667 19.75 21.22 13.42
N GLU A 668 20.43 22.13 12.73
CA GLU A 668 20.55 23.55 13.13
C GLU A 668 19.21 24.30 13.05
N GLU A 669 18.33 23.93 12.11
CA GLU A 669 16.96 24.46 12.01
C GLU A 669 15.96 23.85 13.00
N SER A 670 16.33 22.79 13.73
CA SER A 670 15.42 22.03 14.61
C SER A 670 15.02 22.82 15.86
N LYS A 671 13.70 23.02 16.05
CA LYS A 671 13.12 23.83 17.13
C LYS A 671 12.81 23.07 18.42
N ASP A 672 12.87 21.74 18.37
CA ASP A 672 12.57 20.83 19.48
C ASP A 672 13.51 19.62 19.47
N VAL A 673 13.56 18.89 20.59
CA VAL A 673 14.50 17.78 20.78
C VAL A 673 14.10 16.52 19.99
N GLU A 674 12.82 16.30 19.67
CA GLU A 674 12.37 15.10 18.96
C GLU A 674 12.67 15.21 17.45
N THR A 675 12.48 16.40 16.87
CA THR A 675 12.93 16.72 15.50
C THR A 675 14.46 16.66 15.40
N LEU A 676 15.18 17.22 16.37
CA LEU A 676 16.64 17.16 16.43
C LEU A 676 17.16 15.71 16.50
N ARG A 677 16.47 14.84 17.25
CA ARG A 677 16.77 13.38 17.34
C ARG A 677 16.49 12.63 16.04
N LYS A 678 15.40 12.96 15.33
CA LYS A 678 15.10 12.41 14.00
C LYS A 678 16.18 12.79 12.99
N CYS A 679 16.62 14.05 12.96
CA CYS A 679 17.69 14.51 12.08
C CYS A 679 19.06 13.91 12.48
N PHE A 680 19.33 13.75 13.78
CA PHE A 680 20.54 13.08 14.26
C PHE A 680 20.67 11.65 13.74
N ALA A 681 19.58 10.88 13.63
CA ALA A 681 19.63 9.51 13.09
C ALA A 681 20.21 9.44 11.66
N ILE A 682 19.92 10.45 10.82
CA ILE A 682 20.43 10.56 9.45
C ILE A 682 21.95 10.83 9.46
N VAL A 683 22.40 11.77 10.31
CA VAL A 683 23.84 12.04 10.52
C VAL A 683 24.55 10.78 11.06
N SER A 684 23.92 10.08 12.01
CA SER A 684 24.47 8.96 12.74
C SER A 684 24.71 7.73 11.86
N GLU A 685 23.75 7.39 11.00
CA GLU A 685 23.92 6.30 10.02
C GLU A 685 24.96 6.64 8.95
N ALA A 686 24.98 7.89 8.46
CA ALA A 686 26.01 8.35 7.51
C ALA A 686 27.42 8.37 8.12
N MET A 687 27.56 8.73 9.40
CA MET A 687 28.81 8.67 10.16
C MET A 687 29.25 7.22 10.43
N ALA A 688 28.32 6.28 10.59
CA ALA A 688 28.64 4.84 10.66
C ALA A 688 29.23 4.33 9.34
N VAL A 689 28.59 4.61 8.20
CA VAL A 689 29.13 4.24 6.87
C VAL A 689 30.51 4.86 6.64
N LEU A 690 30.68 6.14 6.95
CA LEU A 690 31.94 6.87 6.80
C LEU A 690 33.07 6.34 7.72
N ALA A 691 32.76 5.92 8.94
CA ALA A 691 33.73 5.27 9.83
C ALA A 691 34.10 3.86 9.39
N GLU A 692 33.15 3.09 8.84
CA GLU A 692 33.37 1.73 8.34
C GLU A 692 34.10 1.70 6.98
N ASP A 693 33.84 2.66 6.08
CA ASP A 693 34.42 2.71 4.74
C ASP A 693 35.88 3.20 4.72
N PHE A 694 36.19 4.24 5.51
CA PHE A 694 37.50 4.93 5.47
C PHE A 694 38.40 4.63 6.67
N GLY A 695 37.82 4.15 7.78
CA GLY A 695 38.50 4.03 9.08
C GLY A 695 38.75 5.39 9.76
N LEU A 696 39.15 5.35 11.03
CA LEU A 696 39.46 6.54 11.83
C LEU A 696 40.91 6.49 12.32
N GLY A 697 41.53 7.65 12.55
CA GLY A 697 42.86 7.74 13.19
C GLY A 697 42.85 7.47 14.71
N ALA A 698 41.74 6.95 15.25
CA ALA A 698 41.47 6.90 16.68
C ALA A 698 42.10 5.67 17.37
N ALA A 699 42.76 5.89 18.50
CA ALA A 699 43.37 4.83 19.31
C ALA A 699 42.36 4.04 20.20
N ARG A 700 41.08 4.03 19.84
CA ARG A 700 39.99 3.39 20.60
C ARG A 700 38.92 2.83 19.64
N PRO A 701 38.34 1.65 19.91
CA PRO A 701 37.24 1.12 19.12
C PRO A 701 35.98 1.98 19.26
N LEU A 702 35.12 1.95 18.24
CA LEU A 702 33.75 2.46 18.31
C LEU A 702 32.75 1.31 18.34
N TYR A 703 31.72 1.47 19.15
CA TYR A 703 30.61 0.53 19.30
C TYR A 703 29.42 1.10 18.55
N ARG A 704 28.95 0.37 17.53
CA ARG A 704 27.72 0.68 16.81
C ARG A 704 26.57 -0.01 17.52
N ILE A 705 25.60 0.78 17.99
CA ILE A 705 24.49 0.34 18.82
C ILE A 705 23.18 0.61 18.10
N ARG A 706 22.22 -0.31 18.16
CA ARG A 706 20.88 -0.18 17.57
C ARG A 706 19.82 -0.01 18.65
N CYS A 707 18.88 0.91 18.43
CA CYS A 707 17.60 0.91 19.16
C CYS A 707 16.52 0.45 18.17
N PRO A 708 15.86 -0.71 18.37
CA PRO A 708 14.83 -1.20 17.45
C PRO A 708 13.51 -0.43 17.56
N MET A 709 13.21 0.17 18.73
CA MET A 709 11.95 0.89 18.96
C MET A 709 11.94 2.32 18.40
N ALA A 710 13.12 2.87 18.04
CA ALA A 710 13.26 4.25 17.62
C ALA A 710 12.33 4.59 16.44
N PHE A 711 11.70 5.77 16.49
CA PHE A 711 10.80 6.28 15.46
C PHE A 711 9.70 5.28 15.07
N GLU A 712 8.84 4.94 16.05
CA GLU A 712 7.66 4.09 15.84
C GLU A 712 7.99 2.67 15.32
N GLY A 713 9.16 2.13 15.72
CA GLY A 713 9.60 0.79 15.35
C GLY A 713 10.39 0.69 14.04
N GLN A 714 10.70 1.81 13.38
CA GLN A 714 11.62 1.85 12.23
C GLN A 714 13.05 1.44 12.64
N GLY A 715 13.44 1.83 13.85
CA GLY A 715 14.75 1.60 14.43
C GLY A 715 15.83 2.56 13.90
N ALA A 716 16.91 2.71 14.65
CA ALA A 716 18.05 3.57 14.29
C ALA A 716 19.36 3.09 14.94
N THR A 717 20.51 3.46 14.37
CA THR A 717 21.84 3.09 14.88
C THR A 717 22.72 4.30 15.18
N TRP A 718 23.56 4.21 16.20
CA TRP A 718 24.55 5.24 16.56
C TRP A 718 25.90 4.64 16.95
N LEU A 719 26.95 5.46 16.84
CA LEU A 719 28.30 5.17 17.34
C LEU A 719 28.53 5.77 18.72
N GLN A 720 29.18 5.04 19.63
CA GLN A 720 29.75 5.53 20.89
C GLN A 720 31.11 4.86 21.21
N VAL A 721 31.85 5.36 22.21
CA VAL A 721 33.25 4.95 22.51
C VAL A 721 33.41 3.75 23.45
N ASP A 722 32.30 3.21 23.94
CA ASP A 722 32.24 2.10 24.90
C ASP A 722 30.94 1.30 24.70
N ASP A 723 30.85 0.13 25.32
CA ASP A 723 29.70 -0.78 25.29
C ASP A 723 28.49 -0.29 26.14
N THR A 724 28.69 0.73 26.97
CA THR A 724 27.78 1.09 28.05
C THR A 724 26.68 2.02 27.52
N VAL A 725 25.76 1.41 26.76
CA VAL A 725 24.61 2.00 26.02
C VAL A 725 24.12 3.34 26.58
N ARG A 726 24.18 4.39 25.75
CA ARG A 726 23.60 5.72 26.01
C ARG A 726 22.72 6.12 24.83
N ASN A 727 21.40 5.91 24.95
CA ASN A 727 20.45 6.08 23.85
C ASN A 727 20.19 7.58 23.54
N PRO A 728 20.58 8.09 22.35
CA PRO A 728 20.41 9.50 22.00
C PRO A 728 18.96 9.87 21.63
N TYR A 729 18.12 8.91 21.24
CA TYR A 729 16.77 9.14 20.72
C TYR A 729 15.68 9.22 21.79
N TYR A 730 15.92 8.61 22.96
CA TYR A 730 15.00 8.65 24.11
C TYR A 730 15.59 9.34 25.35
N GLY A 731 16.90 9.59 25.38
CA GLY A 731 17.57 10.25 26.49
C GLY A 731 17.34 9.54 27.82
N ALA A 732 17.12 10.31 28.89
CA ALA A 732 16.85 9.80 30.23
C ALA A 732 15.64 8.85 30.31
N ARG A 733 14.68 8.93 29.38
CA ARG A 733 13.49 8.06 29.39
C ARG A 733 13.82 6.58 29.16
N MET A 734 14.85 6.29 28.36
CA MET A 734 15.28 4.92 28.03
C MET A 734 16.80 4.84 27.81
N LEU A 735 17.59 5.52 28.66
CA LEU A 735 19.02 5.76 28.44
C LEU A 735 19.83 4.49 28.15
N ARG A 736 19.47 3.36 28.77
CA ARG A 736 20.14 2.05 28.61
C ARG A 736 19.49 1.12 27.57
N CYS A 737 18.48 1.58 26.82
CA CYS A 737 17.83 0.76 25.80
C CYS A 737 18.61 0.78 24.48
N GLY A 738 19.17 -0.36 24.09
CA GLY A 738 19.87 -0.56 22.83
C GLY A 738 20.75 -1.80 22.87
N GLU A 739 21.15 -2.27 21.69
CA GLU A 739 21.94 -3.49 21.49
C GLU A 739 23.22 -3.17 20.71
N VAL A 740 24.38 -3.64 21.17
CA VAL A 740 25.67 -3.46 20.47
C VAL A 740 25.71 -4.42 19.28
N ILE A 741 25.52 -3.89 18.07
CA ILE A 741 25.43 -4.70 16.84
C ILE A 741 26.78 -4.88 16.12
N LYS A 742 27.77 -4.01 16.36
CA LYS A 742 29.10 -4.08 15.72
C LYS A 742 30.15 -3.31 16.52
N VAL A 743 31.40 -3.79 16.48
CA VAL A 743 32.58 -3.05 16.96
C VAL A 743 33.45 -2.69 15.75
N ILE A 744 33.75 -1.41 15.59
CA ILE A 744 34.66 -0.85 14.59
C ILE A 744 36.02 -0.65 15.29
N ARG A 745 37.12 -0.97 14.61
CA ARG A 745 38.50 -0.96 15.11
C ARG A 745 39.44 -0.28 14.12
#